data_AF-A0A7J6XRR0-F1
#
_entry.id   AF-A0A7J6XRR0-F1
#
_cell.length_a   1.000
_cell.length_b   1.000
_cell.length_c   1.000
_cell.angle_alpha   90.00
_cell.angle_beta   90.00
_cell.angle_gamma   90.00
#
_symmetry.space_group_name_H-M   'P 1'
#
loop_
_entity.id
_entity.type
_entity.pdbx_description
1 polymer ?
#
loop_
_entity_poly.entity_id
_entity_poly.type
_entity_poly.pdbx_seq_one_letter_code
_entity_poly.pdbx_strand_id
1 'polypeptide(L)'
;MWLGQTLRMWRGRCLSMALFFPVLFYLYVSVQDPARSPGEHFSMLRLYLEAVSFCCCCLCVRCGNLWCCPSSLVAAASLCFSVPLLLLLPQRRPVLPPPPLIPLLPPAPQEQTHCPQAMRQPRHTAPLLPWLMMVVCCAGVCVAADPAMKHRCGFDAMMKKYGRLPTAVVREVPRRGQGAVQAYTAASEDGDDGWAPIRIRVSAEDMHNPLRHCTAAGDLRIDHDGRAITCEEDDVLTEERRSIILRQTFPAAIQLHAERLSVRPVTRPVLIPRTGLGLCNNFTIPHKHHTVGVAGADMIIYANGFPTSGPSAWAVPCFLLDDGRPFAAAVNFDPRQVAVTYEDLRVAAHELGHALGSVREMFLMLNMISEVPNVRGSSKVSVISTPKTKAMARQYHNCPTLEGIELEDEGGPGTALSHWKSKSVRDEMMTSIVEVALYSALTLAAFEDMGVYLANYSAAELLWWGNNSGCGLLEKKCLTDGISEYPDLFCSQFDVYDERLLCTYDRLSLGFCKMKRHEEALPEEYRYFADPRVGGDDLFMSRCPYVKEYSDTGCTNGDPSVMPGSVVGPNSRCMKGQELQFDDKYIGDVCVDTRCGDGTLSVRFLRDDAWHECQEGETVTPLSGPWRGSIVCPQYADVCTAFPNISSHPIPVVDPPLADDPTSAEDAEGDEGEVPRKRPRRL
;
A
#
# COMPACT_ATOMS: atom_id res chain seq x y z
N MET A 1 -19.96 -7.43 53.83
CA MET A 1 -20.53 -6.31 53.02
C MET A 1 -20.15 -6.35 51.54
N TRP A 2 -19.34 -7.32 51.06
CA TRP A 2 -18.93 -7.41 49.64
C TRP A 2 -19.75 -8.40 48.77
N LEU A 3 -20.64 -9.21 49.36
CA LEU A 3 -21.57 -10.07 48.61
C LEU A 3 -22.91 -9.39 48.26
N GLY A 4 -23.25 -8.27 48.90
CA GLY A 4 -24.53 -7.57 48.68
C GLY A 4 -24.54 -6.62 47.48
N GLN A 5 -23.37 -6.14 47.03
CA GLN A 5 -23.26 -5.20 45.90
C GLN A 5 -23.14 -5.92 44.54
N THR A 6 -22.53 -7.10 44.49
CA THR A 6 -22.43 -7.93 43.28
C THR A 6 -23.78 -8.53 42.86
N LEU A 7 -24.65 -8.91 43.81
CA LEU A 7 -26.00 -9.40 43.50
C LEU A 7 -26.96 -8.30 42.99
N ARG A 8 -26.76 -7.02 43.36
CA ARG A 8 -27.54 -5.90 42.79
C ARG A 8 -27.09 -5.57 41.36
N MET A 9 -25.80 -5.70 41.05
CA MET A 9 -25.27 -5.47 39.70
C MET A 9 -25.75 -6.53 38.69
N TRP A 10 -25.87 -7.79 39.11
CA TRP A 10 -26.36 -8.88 38.26
C TRP A 10 -27.88 -8.87 38.05
N ARG A 11 -28.68 -8.49 39.06
CA ARG A 11 -30.13 -8.27 38.87
C ARG A 11 -30.42 -7.09 37.92
N GLY A 12 -29.63 -6.02 37.95
CA GLY A 12 -29.77 -4.89 37.03
C GLY A 12 -29.47 -5.24 35.57
N ARG A 13 -28.48 -6.10 35.30
CA ARG A 13 -28.10 -6.50 33.93
C ARG A 13 -29.06 -7.53 33.31
N CYS A 14 -29.60 -8.47 34.10
CA CYS A 14 -30.62 -9.41 33.59
C CYS A 14 -31.98 -8.73 33.33
N LEU A 15 -32.40 -7.74 34.14
CA LEU A 15 -33.64 -7.00 33.88
C LEU A 15 -33.52 -6.10 32.63
N SER A 16 -32.32 -5.56 32.36
CA SER A 16 -32.06 -4.75 31.17
C SER A 16 -32.07 -5.58 29.88
N MET A 17 -31.56 -6.82 29.88
CA MET A 17 -31.63 -7.71 28.71
C MET A 17 -33.04 -8.24 28.45
N ALA A 18 -33.84 -8.49 29.49
CA ALA A 18 -35.22 -8.96 29.35
C ALA A 18 -36.17 -7.89 28.78
N LEU A 19 -35.82 -6.60 28.87
CA LEU A 19 -36.61 -5.49 28.30
C LEU A 19 -36.07 -4.99 26.95
N PHE A 20 -34.78 -5.13 26.66
CA PHE A 20 -34.19 -4.62 25.41
C PHE A 20 -34.51 -5.47 24.17
N PHE A 21 -34.46 -6.79 24.29
CA PHE A 21 -34.64 -7.69 23.15
C PHE A 21 -36.08 -7.73 22.59
N PRO A 22 -37.15 -7.70 23.41
CA PRO A 22 -38.52 -7.62 22.91
C PRO A 22 -38.80 -6.32 22.14
N VAL A 23 -38.18 -5.21 22.56
CA VAL A 23 -38.33 -3.90 21.92
C VAL A 23 -37.58 -3.84 20.60
N LEU A 24 -36.34 -4.37 20.52
CA LEU A 24 -35.62 -4.48 19.26
C LEU A 24 -36.32 -5.42 18.27
N PHE A 25 -36.88 -6.54 18.74
CA PHE A 25 -37.61 -7.46 17.88
C PHE A 25 -38.92 -6.85 17.36
N TYR A 26 -39.67 -6.14 18.22
CA TYR A 26 -40.87 -5.41 17.79
C TYR A 26 -40.53 -4.33 16.76
N LEU A 27 -39.48 -3.54 17.00
CA LEU A 27 -39.02 -2.52 16.05
C LEU A 27 -38.54 -3.12 14.73
N TYR A 28 -37.80 -4.24 14.77
CA TYR A 28 -37.32 -4.92 13.57
C TYR A 28 -38.48 -5.45 12.71
N VAL A 29 -39.48 -6.10 13.32
CA VAL A 29 -40.66 -6.62 12.61
C VAL A 29 -41.56 -5.48 12.10
N SER A 30 -41.71 -4.38 12.86
CA SER A 30 -42.47 -3.21 12.41
C SER A 30 -41.80 -2.42 11.28
N VAL A 31 -40.47 -2.48 11.17
CA VAL A 31 -39.72 -1.84 10.07
C VAL A 31 -39.73 -2.67 8.79
N GLN A 32 -39.75 -4.01 8.91
CA GLN A 32 -39.75 -4.89 7.73
C GLN A 32 -41.12 -5.09 7.09
N ASP A 33 -42.23 -4.94 7.83
CA ASP A 33 -43.57 -5.18 7.27
C ASP A 33 -44.64 -4.23 7.87
N PRO A 34 -44.71 -2.97 7.41
CA PRO A 34 -45.52 -1.92 8.03
C PRO A 34 -47.04 -2.05 7.82
N ALA A 35 -47.51 -3.05 7.07
CA ALA A 35 -48.93 -3.22 6.72
C ALA A 35 -49.74 -4.09 7.70
N ARG A 36 -49.13 -4.68 8.73
CA ARG A 36 -49.80 -5.57 9.69
C ARG A 36 -50.48 -4.82 10.84
N SER A 37 -51.60 -5.39 11.32
CA SER A 37 -52.36 -4.78 12.40
C SER A 37 -51.67 -4.95 13.77
N PRO A 38 -51.75 -3.97 14.69
CA PRO A 38 -51.05 -4.02 15.97
C PRO A 38 -51.37 -5.24 16.84
N GLY A 39 -52.56 -5.84 16.69
CA GLY A 39 -52.98 -7.03 17.41
C GLY A 39 -52.19 -8.29 17.05
N GLU A 40 -51.69 -8.39 15.82
CA GLU A 40 -50.92 -9.55 15.35
C GLU A 40 -49.46 -9.50 15.81
N HIS A 41 -48.88 -8.30 15.93
CA HIS A 41 -47.54 -8.10 16.49
C HIS A 41 -47.46 -8.48 17.97
N PHE A 42 -48.52 -8.17 18.74
CA PHE A 42 -48.59 -8.55 20.16
C PHE A 42 -48.68 -10.07 20.38
N SER A 43 -49.34 -10.79 19.47
CA SER A 43 -49.46 -12.25 19.57
C SER A 43 -48.13 -12.96 19.32
N MET A 44 -47.33 -12.49 18.35
CA MET A 44 -45.98 -13.02 18.09
C MET A 44 -45.00 -12.72 19.23
N LEU A 45 -45.09 -11.54 19.84
CA LEU A 45 -44.24 -11.20 21.00
C LEU A 45 -44.56 -12.09 22.21
N ARG A 46 -45.84 -12.45 22.39
CA ARG A 46 -46.28 -13.37 23.45
C ARG A 46 -45.75 -14.79 23.25
N LEU A 47 -45.80 -15.32 22.02
CA LEU A 47 -45.24 -16.61 21.65
C LEU A 47 -43.71 -16.68 21.85
N TYR A 48 -43.00 -15.60 21.53
CA TYR A 48 -41.55 -15.50 21.75
C TYR A 48 -41.20 -15.51 23.25
N LEU A 49 -41.95 -14.77 24.07
CA LEU A 49 -41.74 -14.73 25.53
C LEU A 49 -42.06 -16.07 26.21
N GLU A 50 -43.09 -16.80 25.74
CA GLU A 50 -43.40 -18.13 26.25
C GLU A 50 -42.33 -19.17 25.88
N ALA A 51 -41.75 -19.11 24.68
CA ALA A 51 -40.67 -20.01 24.26
C ALA A 51 -39.36 -19.78 25.04
N VAL A 52 -39.01 -18.53 25.35
CA VAL A 52 -37.82 -18.19 26.15
C VAL A 52 -37.99 -18.63 27.61
N SER A 53 -39.20 -18.50 28.17
CA SER A 53 -39.50 -18.95 29.54
C SER A 53 -39.40 -20.47 29.71
N PHE A 54 -39.81 -21.23 28.69
CA PHE A 54 -39.75 -22.70 28.70
C PHE A 54 -38.31 -23.24 28.61
N CYS A 55 -37.44 -22.57 27.85
CA CYS A 55 -36.05 -22.99 27.67
C CYS A 55 -35.18 -22.78 28.94
N CYS A 56 -35.46 -21.74 29.73
CA CYS A 56 -34.75 -21.46 30.97
C CYS A 56 -35.11 -22.40 32.14
N CYS A 57 -36.28 -23.06 32.12
CA CYS A 57 -36.71 -23.93 33.22
C CYS A 57 -36.14 -25.35 33.15
N CYS A 58 -35.66 -25.82 31.99
CA CYS A 58 -35.28 -27.23 31.80
C CYS A 58 -33.81 -27.59 32.12
N LEU A 59 -32.99 -26.66 32.63
CA LEU A 59 -31.52 -26.85 32.70
C LEU A 59 -30.91 -26.80 34.12
N CYS A 60 -31.69 -27.00 35.18
CA CYS A 60 -31.16 -27.06 36.54
C CYS A 60 -31.42 -28.40 37.22
N VAL A 61 -30.36 -29.07 37.68
CA VAL A 61 -30.43 -30.29 38.50
C VAL A 61 -30.13 -29.95 39.96
N ARG A 62 -30.95 -30.47 40.87
CA ARG A 62 -30.91 -30.18 42.31
C ARG A 62 -29.99 -31.17 43.04
N CYS A 63 -28.84 -30.72 43.53
CA CYS A 63 -27.98 -31.48 44.43
C CYS A 63 -28.07 -30.90 45.85
N GLY A 64 -28.99 -31.45 46.66
CA GLY A 64 -29.22 -30.97 48.02
C GLY A 64 -29.77 -29.54 48.08
N ASN A 65 -29.27 -28.73 49.03
CA ASN A 65 -29.78 -27.37 49.27
C ASN A 65 -29.08 -26.27 48.46
N LEU A 66 -28.28 -26.60 47.44
CA LEU A 66 -27.70 -25.64 46.51
C LEU A 66 -28.06 -25.98 45.06
N TRP A 67 -28.25 -24.94 44.24
CA TRP A 67 -28.37 -25.03 42.79
C TRP A 67 -27.02 -24.66 42.16
N CYS A 68 -26.49 -25.49 41.27
CA CYS A 68 -25.22 -25.25 40.58
C CYS A 68 -25.42 -25.29 39.05
N CYS A 69 -24.84 -24.31 38.34
CA CYS A 69 -24.65 -24.32 36.88
C CYS A 69 -23.15 -24.41 36.55
N PRO A 70 -22.70 -25.25 35.61
CA PRO A 70 -21.30 -25.26 35.17
C PRO A 70 -21.03 -24.18 34.11
N SER A 71 -19.84 -23.56 34.17
CA SER A 71 -19.38 -22.39 33.41
C SER A 71 -19.02 -22.65 31.93
N SER A 72 -19.48 -23.76 31.36
CA SER A 72 -19.25 -24.13 29.95
C SER A 72 -20.57 -24.26 29.20
N LEU A 73 -21.33 -23.16 29.10
CA LEU A 73 -22.63 -23.11 28.40
C LEU A 73 -22.92 -21.72 27.77
N VAL A 74 -21.90 -20.97 27.37
CA VAL A 74 -22.07 -19.77 26.52
C VAL A 74 -22.11 -20.15 25.02
N ALA A 75 -21.61 -21.32 24.64
CA ALA A 75 -21.58 -21.77 23.25
C ALA A 75 -22.86 -22.49 22.76
N ALA A 76 -23.72 -23.00 23.66
CA ALA A 76 -24.95 -23.71 23.26
C ALA A 76 -26.18 -22.80 23.10
N ALA A 77 -26.13 -21.56 23.62
CA ALA A 77 -27.22 -20.61 23.44
C ALA A 77 -27.34 -20.09 22.00
N SER A 78 -26.24 -20.08 21.23
CA SER A 78 -26.24 -19.62 19.83
C SER A 78 -26.82 -20.62 18.83
N LEU A 79 -26.95 -21.90 19.20
CA LEU A 79 -27.46 -22.97 18.33
C LEU A 79 -28.98 -23.19 18.45
N CYS A 80 -29.66 -22.58 19.43
CA CYS A 80 -31.12 -22.65 19.56
C CYS A 80 -31.87 -21.49 18.88
N PHE A 81 -31.17 -20.48 18.34
CA PHE A 81 -31.80 -19.32 17.69
C PHE A 81 -32.00 -19.43 16.17
N SER A 82 -31.64 -20.55 15.55
CA SER A 82 -31.67 -20.75 14.09
C SER A 82 -32.78 -21.67 13.56
N VAL A 83 -33.82 -21.99 14.35
CA VAL A 83 -34.81 -23.02 13.98
C VAL A 83 -36.24 -22.55 13.62
N PRO A 84 -36.70 -21.28 13.75
CA PRO A 84 -37.97 -20.88 13.17
C PRO A 84 -37.82 -19.80 12.08
N LEU A 85 -37.10 -20.12 10.99
CA LEU A 85 -37.17 -19.35 9.74
C LEU A 85 -37.26 -20.27 8.51
N LEU A 86 -38.01 -21.37 8.63
CA LEU A 86 -38.25 -22.29 7.52
C LEU A 86 -39.73 -22.70 7.35
N LEU A 87 -40.67 -22.00 7.99
CA LEU A 87 -42.10 -22.34 7.95
C LEU A 87 -43.03 -21.24 7.41
N LEU A 88 -42.52 -20.17 6.79
CA LEU A 88 -43.38 -19.12 6.22
C LEU A 88 -42.88 -18.62 4.86
N LEU A 89 -42.94 -19.47 3.82
CA LEU A 89 -43.03 -19.03 2.42
C LEU A 89 -44.04 -19.88 1.63
N PRO A 90 -44.84 -19.29 0.73
CA PRO A 90 -45.96 -19.95 0.07
C PRO A 90 -45.51 -20.83 -1.10
N GLN A 91 -46.08 -22.02 -1.20
CA GLN A 91 -45.75 -23.00 -2.24
C GLN A 91 -46.27 -22.60 -3.63
N ARG A 92 -45.39 -22.65 -4.63
CA ARG A 92 -45.75 -22.88 -6.03
C ARG A 92 -44.95 -24.07 -6.56
N ARG A 93 -45.67 -25.12 -6.99
CA ARG A 93 -45.12 -26.32 -7.64
C ARG A 93 -44.70 -26.00 -9.08
N PRO A 94 -43.69 -26.73 -9.59
CA PRO A 94 -43.92 -27.46 -10.83
C PRO A 94 -43.48 -28.94 -10.74
N VAL A 95 -44.15 -29.75 -11.55
CA VAL A 95 -44.04 -31.21 -11.69
C VAL A 95 -43.14 -31.53 -12.89
N LEU A 96 -42.18 -32.46 -12.76
CA LEU A 96 -41.58 -33.31 -13.83
C LEU A 96 -40.49 -34.28 -13.24
N PRO A 97 -40.07 -35.36 -13.95
CA PRO A 97 -40.29 -36.78 -13.60
C PRO A 97 -39.03 -37.49 -12.99
N PRO A 98 -39.11 -38.78 -12.56
CA PRO A 98 -38.09 -39.38 -11.70
C PRO A 98 -36.93 -40.04 -12.49
N PRO A 99 -35.70 -40.10 -11.94
CA PRO A 99 -34.61 -40.91 -12.48
C PRO A 99 -34.56 -42.32 -11.84
N PRO A 100 -33.83 -43.28 -12.46
CA PRO A 100 -34.01 -44.72 -12.23
C PRO A 100 -33.21 -45.28 -11.04
N LEU A 101 -33.71 -46.42 -10.53
CA LEU A 101 -33.18 -47.28 -9.46
C LEU A 101 -32.11 -48.25 -9.99
N ILE A 102 -30.92 -48.31 -9.37
CA ILE A 102 -30.08 -49.54 -9.28
C ILE A 102 -29.19 -49.48 -7.99
N PRO A 103 -28.57 -50.57 -7.48
CA PRO A 103 -28.98 -51.25 -6.24
C PRO A 103 -27.89 -51.28 -5.14
N LEU A 104 -28.29 -51.70 -3.95
CA LEU A 104 -27.43 -51.96 -2.78
C LEU A 104 -26.59 -53.24 -2.97
N LEU A 105 -25.30 -53.17 -2.65
CA LEU A 105 -24.38 -54.32 -2.48
C LEU A 105 -24.25 -54.69 -0.98
N PRO A 106 -24.03 -55.98 -0.64
CA PRO A 106 -24.01 -56.51 0.73
C PRO A 106 -22.60 -56.49 1.38
N PRO A 107 -22.48 -56.80 2.70
CA PRO A 107 -21.24 -56.65 3.47
C PRO A 107 -20.38 -57.93 3.50
N ALA A 108 -19.08 -57.78 3.77
CA ALA A 108 -18.12 -58.87 4.05
C ALA A 108 -17.03 -58.37 5.05
N PRO A 109 -16.22 -59.23 5.70
CA PRO A 109 -16.40 -59.56 7.12
C PRO A 109 -15.20 -59.20 8.04
N GLN A 110 -15.45 -59.36 9.35
CA GLN A 110 -14.48 -59.36 10.45
C GLN A 110 -13.38 -60.42 10.28
N GLU A 111 -12.16 -60.08 10.69
CA GLU A 111 -11.25 -61.07 11.27
C GLU A 111 -10.50 -60.52 12.50
N GLN A 112 -10.49 -61.36 13.54
CA GLN A 112 -9.91 -61.16 14.86
C GLN A 112 -8.45 -61.59 14.85
N THR A 113 -7.60 -60.97 15.66
CA THR A 113 -6.51 -61.71 16.33
C THR A 113 -6.27 -61.19 17.75
N HIS A 114 -6.09 -62.16 18.64
CA HIS A 114 -6.00 -62.04 20.09
C HIS A 114 -4.54 -61.89 20.59
N CYS A 115 -4.44 -61.35 21.80
CA CYS A 115 -3.28 -61.15 22.69
C CYS A 115 -2.38 -62.37 22.94
N PRO A 116 -1.20 -62.14 23.56
CA PRO A 116 -1.01 -62.71 24.89
C PRO A 116 -0.54 -61.70 25.97
N GLN A 117 -1.15 -61.84 27.15
CA GLN A 117 -0.71 -61.43 28.50
C GLN A 117 0.56 -62.23 28.92
N ALA A 118 1.38 -61.93 29.93
CA ALA A 118 1.58 -60.90 30.95
C ALA A 118 2.92 -61.23 31.66
N MET A 119 3.57 -60.30 32.37
CA MET A 119 4.17 -60.58 33.69
C MET A 119 4.64 -59.32 34.43
N ARG A 120 4.71 -59.47 35.76
CA ARG A 120 4.72 -58.47 36.83
C ARG A 120 6.08 -57.77 37.09
N GLN A 121 5.95 -56.56 37.65
CA GLN A 121 6.87 -55.73 38.47
C GLN A 121 7.94 -56.45 39.34
N PRO A 122 9.06 -55.77 39.71
CA PRO A 122 9.08 -54.98 40.96
C PRO A 122 9.84 -53.63 40.93
N ARG A 123 9.62 -52.89 42.02
CA ARG A 123 10.02 -51.53 42.43
C ARG A 123 11.54 -51.29 42.42
N HIS A 124 11.99 -50.04 42.22
CA HIS A 124 12.84 -49.27 43.16
C HIS A 124 13.19 -47.86 42.63
N THR A 125 12.95 -46.86 43.50
CA THR A 125 13.68 -45.58 43.73
C THR A 125 13.94 -44.58 42.58
N ALA A 126 13.42 -43.36 42.78
CA ALA A 126 13.72 -42.12 42.04
C ALA A 126 15.23 -41.73 42.09
N PRO A 127 15.67 -40.81 41.21
CA PRO A 127 15.67 -39.40 41.63
C PRO A 127 15.20 -38.41 40.56
N LEU A 128 15.00 -37.18 41.05
CA LEU A 128 14.40 -36.00 40.45
C LEU A 128 15.27 -35.34 39.35
N LEU A 129 14.58 -34.49 38.57
CA LEU A 129 15.02 -33.55 37.51
C LEU A 129 15.10 -34.14 36.09
N PRO A 130 14.42 -33.53 35.07
CA PRO A 130 14.17 -32.09 34.93
C PRO A 130 12.70 -31.74 34.64
N TRP A 131 11.99 -31.20 35.63
CA TRP A 131 10.78 -30.38 35.42
C TRP A 131 11.17 -28.90 35.41
N LEU A 132 12.07 -28.53 34.50
CA LEU A 132 12.47 -27.13 34.29
C LEU A 132 12.80 -26.82 32.81
N MET A 133 12.18 -27.54 31.88
CA MET A 133 12.30 -27.34 30.42
C MET A 133 10.95 -27.38 29.69
N MET A 134 9.84 -27.19 30.42
CA MET A 134 8.46 -27.22 29.86
C MET A 134 7.58 -26.05 30.33
N VAL A 135 8.21 -24.92 30.72
CA VAL A 135 7.50 -23.65 31.00
C VAL A 135 8.16 -22.44 30.31
N VAL A 136 9.18 -22.66 29.47
CA VAL A 136 9.84 -21.57 28.69
C VAL A 136 9.49 -21.62 27.20
N CYS A 137 8.76 -22.63 26.71
CA CYS A 137 8.37 -22.73 25.29
C CYS A 137 6.94 -22.23 24.96
N CYS A 138 6.23 -21.58 25.89
CA CYS A 138 4.89 -21.04 25.62
C CYS A 138 4.76 -19.52 25.84
N ALA A 139 5.88 -18.80 25.92
CA ALA A 139 5.93 -17.33 25.89
C ALA A 139 6.99 -16.80 24.91
N GLY A 140 7.31 -17.59 23.88
CA GLY A 140 8.33 -17.29 22.87
C GLY A 140 7.81 -17.42 21.44
N VAL A 141 6.51 -17.26 21.22
CA VAL A 141 6.05 -16.85 19.88
C VAL A 141 6.29 -15.35 19.85
N CYS A 142 7.45 -15.00 19.31
CA CYS A 142 7.81 -13.65 18.96
C CYS A 142 6.63 -12.99 18.26
N VAL A 143 6.04 -11.98 18.91
CA VAL A 143 5.60 -10.80 18.17
C VAL A 143 6.90 -10.15 17.69
N ALA A 144 7.49 -10.72 16.64
CA ALA A 144 8.34 -9.93 15.78
C ALA A 144 7.38 -8.99 15.07
N ALA A 145 7.28 -7.76 15.59
CA ALA A 145 6.88 -6.66 14.74
C ALA A 145 7.91 -6.64 13.60
N ASP A 146 7.45 -7.07 12.43
CA ASP A 146 8.19 -6.95 11.18
C ASP A 146 8.68 -5.49 11.06
N PRO A 147 9.99 -5.21 10.99
CA PRO A 147 10.48 -3.86 10.77
C PRO A 147 10.16 -3.35 9.36
N ALA A 148 9.72 -4.23 8.44
CA ALA A 148 9.23 -3.82 7.13
C ALA A 148 7.78 -3.28 7.24
N MET A 149 7.59 -2.18 7.96
CA MET A 149 6.39 -1.34 7.81
C MET A 149 6.42 -0.74 6.41
N LYS A 150 5.88 -1.48 5.42
CA LYS A 150 5.71 -0.96 4.06
C LYS A 150 4.97 0.37 4.15
N HIS A 151 5.61 1.43 3.66
CA HIS A 151 5.08 2.77 3.71
C HIS A 151 3.81 2.82 2.83
N ARG A 152 2.66 2.94 3.50
CA ARG A 152 1.41 3.23 2.82
C ARG A 152 1.34 4.73 2.53
N CYS A 153 0.88 5.07 1.34
CA CYS A 153 0.60 6.45 0.96
C CYS A 153 -0.33 7.13 1.99
N GLY A 154 0.04 8.33 2.44
CA GLY A 154 -0.75 9.06 3.42
C GLY A 154 -1.78 10.00 2.84
N PHE A 155 -1.71 10.26 1.54
CA PHE A 155 -2.74 10.97 0.78
C PHE A 155 -4.14 10.39 1.05
N ASP A 156 -4.24 9.07 1.14
CA ASP A 156 -5.47 8.32 1.32
C ASP A 156 -6.24 8.75 2.58
N ALA A 157 -5.50 8.91 3.68
CA ALA A 157 -6.05 9.33 4.96
C ALA A 157 -6.65 10.74 4.88
N MET A 158 -6.04 11.63 4.09
CA MET A 158 -6.46 13.02 3.97
C MET A 158 -7.67 13.19 3.03
N MET A 159 -7.71 12.47 1.92
CA MET A 159 -8.78 12.64 0.93
C MET A 159 -10.15 12.13 1.36
N LYS A 160 -10.21 11.20 2.32
CA LYS A 160 -11.47 10.70 2.89
C LYS A 160 -12.36 11.82 3.47
N LYS A 161 -11.76 12.93 3.91
CA LYS A 161 -12.46 14.06 4.55
C LYS A 161 -12.46 15.33 3.69
N TYR A 162 -11.41 15.57 2.91
CA TYR A 162 -11.19 16.82 2.18
C TYR A 162 -11.37 16.71 0.66
N GLY A 163 -11.89 15.59 0.13
CA GLY A 163 -11.93 15.19 -1.29
C GLY A 163 -12.67 16.07 -2.32
N ARG A 164 -12.63 17.39 -2.16
CA ARG A 164 -12.96 18.37 -3.20
C ARG A 164 -11.69 19.14 -3.54
N LEU A 165 -11.37 19.22 -4.82
CA LEU A 165 -10.38 20.17 -5.29
C LEU A 165 -10.78 21.60 -4.84
N PRO A 166 -9.79 22.46 -4.56
CA PRO A 166 -10.01 23.85 -4.18
C PRO A 166 -10.88 24.56 -5.20
N THR A 167 -11.80 25.40 -4.72
CA THR A 167 -12.65 26.23 -5.60
C THR A 167 -11.93 27.51 -6.03
N ALA A 168 -10.77 27.81 -5.44
CA ALA A 168 -10.02 29.01 -5.71
C ALA A 168 -9.09 28.78 -6.93
N VAL A 169 -9.39 29.51 -7.99
CA VAL A 169 -8.58 29.65 -9.21
C VAL A 169 -8.28 31.14 -9.33
N VAL A 170 -7.01 31.53 -9.41
CA VAL A 170 -6.62 32.95 -9.41
C VAL A 170 -5.63 33.27 -10.53
N ARG A 171 -5.94 34.37 -11.22
CA ARG A 171 -5.12 35.02 -12.22
C ARG A 171 -3.94 35.75 -11.58
N GLU A 172 -2.78 35.64 -12.22
CA GLU A 172 -1.59 36.45 -11.90
C GLU A 172 -1.94 37.96 -11.75
N VAL A 173 -1.22 38.67 -10.86
CA VAL A 173 -1.51 40.08 -10.55
C VAL A 173 -1.38 40.97 -11.80
N PRO A 174 -2.43 41.75 -12.18
CA PRO A 174 -2.37 42.69 -13.31
C PRO A 174 -1.49 43.91 -13.00
N ARG A 175 -0.76 44.42 -14.01
CA ARG A 175 -0.06 45.72 -13.91
C ARG A 175 -1.07 46.88 -13.90
N ARG A 176 -0.78 47.93 -13.13
CA ARG A 176 -1.45 49.24 -13.28
C ARG A 176 -0.91 49.92 -14.55
N GLY A 177 -1.73 49.90 -15.60
CA GLY A 177 -1.55 50.71 -16.80
C GLY A 177 -0.66 50.09 -17.89
N GLN A 178 -1.21 49.18 -18.69
CA GLN A 178 -1.01 49.15 -20.16
C GLN A 178 -1.94 48.12 -20.81
N GLY A 179 -2.54 48.53 -21.93
CA GLY A 179 -3.38 47.72 -22.79
C GLY A 179 -2.58 46.71 -23.61
N ALA A 180 -3.32 45.82 -24.27
CA ALA A 180 -2.81 44.73 -25.09
C ALA A 180 -1.82 45.20 -26.16
N VAL A 181 -0.83 44.34 -26.45
CA VAL A 181 0.01 44.18 -27.66
C VAL A 181 1.53 44.32 -27.42
N GLN A 182 2.27 43.36 -28.01
CA GLN A 182 3.72 43.19 -28.23
C GLN A 182 4.55 42.62 -27.05
N ALA A 183 5.04 41.37 -27.04
CA ALA A 183 5.61 40.46 -28.06
C ALA A 183 7.11 40.70 -28.36
N TYR A 184 7.94 39.76 -27.88
CA TYR A 184 9.26 39.25 -28.32
C TYR A 184 10.52 40.13 -28.35
N THR A 185 11.60 39.57 -27.79
CA THR A 185 13.03 39.62 -28.19
C THR A 185 13.74 38.47 -27.42
N ALA A 186 13.86 37.23 -27.92
CA ALA A 186 14.86 36.62 -28.85
C ALA A 186 16.32 36.65 -28.32
N ALA A 187 17.13 35.58 -28.26
CA ALA A 187 16.99 34.16 -28.64
C ALA A 187 18.22 33.34 -28.12
N SER A 188 18.05 32.02 -27.93
CA SER A 188 19.09 31.01 -28.16
C SER A 188 18.75 30.22 -29.44
N GLU A 189 19.78 29.86 -30.21
CA GLU A 189 19.68 29.09 -31.46
C GLU A 189 19.44 27.59 -31.19
N ASP A 190 18.35 27.32 -30.50
CA ASP A 190 17.44 26.17 -30.57
C ASP A 190 16.29 26.65 -29.69
N GLY A 191 15.18 26.99 -30.34
CA GLY A 191 14.21 27.95 -29.83
C GLY A 191 13.77 27.67 -28.39
N ASP A 192 13.94 28.67 -27.52
CA ASP A 192 13.30 28.75 -26.22
C ASP A 192 11.78 28.61 -26.42
N ASP A 193 11.30 27.37 -26.30
CA ASP A 193 9.91 26.98 -26.43
C ASP A 193 9.07 27.38 -25.21
N GLY A 194 9.70 28.11 -24.28
CA GLY A 194 9.15 28.66 -23.06
C GLY A 194 9.07 27.67 -21.90
N TRP A 195 9.68 26.49 -22.02
CA TRP A 195 9.70 25.47 -20.98
C TRP A 195 11.00 25.49 -20.18
N ALA A 196 10.90 25.42 -18.85
CA ALA A 196 12.04 25.29 -17.96
C ALA A 196 11.74 24.32 -16.81
N PRO A 197 12.75 23.73 -16.16
CA PRO A 197 12.56 22.88 -14.99
C PRO A 197 11.65 23.52 -13.94
N ILE A 198 10.73 22.73 -13.37
CA ILE A 198 9.78 23.25 -12.38
C ILE A 198 10.50 23.77 -11.12
N ARG A 199 10.14 24.99 -10.68
CA ARG A 199 10.67 25.60 -9.45
C ARG A 199 9.69 25.40 -8.30
N ILE A 200 9.93 24.39 -7.46
CA ILE A 200 9.14 24.14 -6.25
C ILE A 200 9.80 24.80 -5.05
N ARG A 201 9.06 25.66 -4.35
CA ARG A 201 9.50 26.33 -3.11
C ARG A 201 8.77 25.76 -1.90
N VAL A 202 9.39 25.88 -0.72
CA VAL A 202 8.83 25.38 0.55
C VAL A 202 8.66 26.52 1.55
N SER A 203 7.52 26.55 2.25
CA SER A 203 7.27 27.34 3.44
C SER A 203 7.12 26.39 4.63
N ALA A 204 8.02 26.51 5.60
CA ALA A 204 8.13 25.63 6.76
C ALA A 204 7.69 26.31 8.07
N GLU A 205 6.83 27.34 7.99
CA GLU A 205 6.40 28.13 9.16
C GLU A 205 5.87 27.28 10.31
N ASP A 206 5.09 26.24 10.01
CA ASP A 206 4.53 25.35 11.03
C ASP A 206 5.59 24.49 11.72
N MET A 207 6.69 24.16 11.03
CA MET A 207 7.82 23.45 11.64
C MET A 207 8.60 24.32 12.62
N HIS A 208 8.51 25.65 12.53
CA HIS A 208 9.17 26.58 13.44
C HIS A 208 8.24 27.17 14.50
N ASN A 209 6.93 27.04 14.32
CA ASN A 209 5.94 27.49 15.29
C ASN A 209 5.66 26.40 16.35
N PRO A 210 6.04 26.60 17.63
CA PRO A 210 5.92 25.57 18.67
C PRO A 210 4.48 25.15 18.97
N LEU A 211 3.48 25.93 18.54
CA LEU A 211 2.06 25.58 18.68
C LEU A 211 1.53 24.69 17.54
N ARG A 212 2.32 24.48 16.49
CA ARG A 212 1.93 23.81 15.24
C ARG A 212 2.57 22.43 15.04
N HIS A 213 3.52 22.08 15.90
CA HIS A 213 4.15 20.75 15.99
C HIS A 213 4.35 20.33 17.44
N CYS A 214 4.64 19.05 17.64
CA CYS A 214 5.00 18.50 18.94
C CYS A 214 6.44 18.91 19.29
N THR A 215 6.61 19.64 20.40
CA THR A 215 7.92 20.12 20.88
C THR A 215 8.47 19.27 22.01
N ALA A 216 7.60 18.61 22.78
CA ALA A 216 7.93 17.67 23.83
C ALA A 216 6.81 16.63 24.02
N ALA A 217 7.16 15.47 24.57
CA ALA A 217 6.17 14.49 24.99
C ALA A 217 5.22 15.10 26.04
N GLY A 218 3.93 14.78 25.93
CA GLY A 218 2.86 15.34 26.75
C GLY A 218 2.28 16.66 26.22
N ASP A 219 2.85 17.24 25.15
CA ASP A 219 2.25 18.38 24.47
C ASP A 219 0.83 18.07 24.01
N LEU A 220 -0.11 18.98 24.29
CA LEU A 220 -1.44 18.94 23.68
C LEU A 220 -1.42 19.74 22.39
N ARG A 221 -1.74 19.09 21.27
CA ARG A 221 -1.82 19.71 19.94
C ARG A 221 -3.14 19.36 19.27
N ILE A 222 -3.52 20.16 18.28
CA ILE A 222 -4.67 19.89 17.43
C ILE A 222 -4.15 19.34 16.11
N ASP A 223 -4.57 18.13 15.76
CA ASP A 223 -4.24 17.54 14.47
C ASP A 223 -4.95 18.25 13.32
N HIS A 224 -4.56 17.91 12.09
CA HIS A 224 -5.19 18.45 10.88
C HIS A 224 -6.69 18.11 10.77
N ASP A 225 -7.17 17.13 11.54
CA ASP A 225 -8.57 16.76 11.62
C ASP A 225 -9.37 17.63 12.61
N GLY A 226 -8.72 18.50 13.37
CA GLY A 226 -9.32 19.30 14.42
C GLY A 226 -9.48 18.54 15.75
N ARG A 227 -8.83 17.39 15.90
CA ARG A 227 -8.85 16.59 17.14
C ARG A 227 -7.67 16.93 18.03
N ALA A 228 -7.92 16.95 19.33
CA ALA A 228 -6.84 17.07 20.30
C ALA A 228 -6.08 15.77 20.41
N ILE A 229 -4.76 15.84 20.25
CA ILE A 229 -3.81 14.75 20.44
C ILE A 229 -2.85 15.10 21.58
N THR A 230 -2.35 14.07 22.26
CA THR A 230 -1.24 14.18 23.21
C THR A 230 0.00 13.62 22.54
N CYS A 231 1.05 14.42 22.39
CA CYS A 231 2.28 14.00 21.74
C CYS A 231 3.03 12.96 22.60
N GLU A 232 3.52 11.90 21.96
CA GLU A 232 4.45 10.94 22.54
C GLU A 232 5.91 11.39 22.30
N GLU A 233 6.90 10.62 22.78
CA GLU A 233 8.31 10.95 22.57
C GLU A 233 8.70 10.91 21.08
N ASP A 234 8.24 9.89 20.35
CA ASP A 234 8.53 9.75 18.93
C ASP A 234 7.80 10.77 18.05
N ASP A 235 6.77 11.44 18.58
CA ASP A 235 6.03 12.50 17.89
C ASP A 235 6.78 13.82 17.81
N VAL A 236 7.84 13.99 18.60
CA VAL A 236 8.56 15.25 18.70
C VAL A 236 9.32 15.53 17.40
N LEU A 237 9.06 16.70 16.81
CA LEU A 237 9.86 17.22 15.70
C LEU A 237 11.16 17.81 16.25
N THR A 238 12.16 16.95 16.40
CA THR A 238 13.50 17.38 16.82
C THR A 238 14.17 18.23 15.75
N GLU A 239 15.21 18.98 16.13
CA GLU A 239 16.00 19.77 15.17
C GLU A 239 16.66 18.88 14.11
N GLU A 240 17.10 17.68 14.50
CA GLU A 240 17.65 16.68 13.58
C GLU A 240 16.61 16.23 12.55
N ARG A 241 15.42 15.83 12.99
CA ARG A 241 14.32 15.41 12.09
C ARG A 241 13.88 16.56 11.17
N ARG A 242 13.76 17.77 11.71
CA ARG A 242 13.47 18.98 10.92
C ARG A 242 14.54 19.23 9.86
N SER A 243 15.81 19.10 10.23
CA SER A 243 16.95 19.26 9.32
C SER A 243 16.94 18.20 8.22
N ILE A 244 16.65 16.93 8.53
CA ILE A 244 16.51 15.86 7.54
C ILE A 244 15.42 16.22 6.52
N ILE A 245 14.22 16.58 6.99
CA ILE A 245 13.12 16.93 6.10
C ILE A 245 13.49 18.11 5.18
N LEU A 246 13.98 19.21 5.75
CA LEU A 246 14.21 20.46 5.01
C LEU A 246 15.47 20.46 4.14
N ARG A 247 16.57 19.86 4.62
CA ARG A 247 17.89 19.96 3.98
C ARG A 247 18.27 18.73 3.17
N GLN A 248 17.52 17.64 3.26
CA GLN A 248 17.84 16.38 2.55
C GLN A 248 16.63 15.88 1.77
N THR A 249 15.53 15.53 2.46
CA THR A 249 14.35 14.90 1.85
C THR A 249 13.69 15.81 0.82
N PHE A 250 13.34 17.05 1.17
CA PHE A 250 12.71 17.98 0.23
C PHE A 250 13.60 18.32 -0.97
N PRO A 251 14.87 18.77 -0.79
CA PRO A 251 15.74 19.09 -1.93
C PRO A 251 15.88 17.93 -2.91
N ALA A 252 16.10 16.71 -2.41
CA ALA A 252 16.29 15.55 -3.26
C ALA A 252 14.98 15.13 -3.97
N ALA A 253 13.83 15.14 -3.29
CA ALA A 253 12.53 14.84 -3.92
C ALA A 253 12.13 15.90 -4.95
N ILE A 254 12.35 17.19 -4.65
CA ILE A 254 12.11 18.30 -5.59
C ILE A 254 13.00 18.18 -6.81
N GLN A 255 14.28 17.86 -6.63
CA GLN A 255 15.22 17.64 -7.72
C GLN A 255 14.73 16.50 -8.63
N LEU A 256 14.26 15.39 -8.04
CA LEU A 256 13.76 14.23 -8.77
C LEU A 256 12.61 14.60 -9.73
N HIS A 257 11.69 15.48 -9.30
CA HIS A 257 10.65 16.04 -10.16
C HIS A 257 11.18 17.10 -11.13
N ALA A 258 12.06 18.01 -10.70
CA ALA A 258 12.56 19.12 -11.53
C ALA A 258 13.43 18.65 -12.71
N GLU A 259 14.15 17.54 -12.56
CA GLU A 259 14.91 16.91 -13.67
C GLU A 259 14.00 16.24 -14.71
N ARG A 260 12.76 15.95 -14.32
CA ARG A 260 11.79 15.16 -15.09
C ARG A 260 10.64 15.98 -15.66
N LEU A 261 10.28 17.08 -15.03
CA LEU A 261 9.15 17.92 -15.37
C LEU A 261 9.60 19.36 -15.59
N SER A 262 9.38 19.83 -16.81
CA SER A 262 9.44 21.24 -17.16
C SER A 262 8.05 21.86 -17.15
N VAL A 263 7.98 23.16 -16.91
CA VAL A 263 6.76 23.96 -16.94
C VAL A 263 7.01 25.25 -17.70
N ARG A 264 5.93 25.92 -18.12
CA ARG A 264 6.01 27.34 -18.51
C ARG A 264 6.11 28.19 -17.25
N PRO A 265 7.26 28.85 -16.97
CA PRO A 265 7.48 29.45 -15.67
C PRO A 265 6.48 30.54 -15.33
N VAL A 266 6.02 30.57 -14.09
CA VAL A 266 5.29 31.73 -13.58
C VAL A 266 6.25 32.92 -13.53
N THR A 267 5.84 34.02 -14.17
CA THR A 267 6.67 35.22 -14.32
C THR A 267 6.34 36.32 -13.30
N ARG A 268 5.16 36.24 -12.66
CA ARG A 268 4.69 37.25 -11.69
C ARG A 268 4.38 36.63 -10.33
N PRO A 269 4.45 37.41 -9.24
CA PRO A 269 4.04 36.91 -7.93
C PRO A 269 2.59 36.42 -7.95
N VAL A 270 2.35 35.24 -7.38
CA VAL A 270 1.00 34.65 -7.26
C VAL A 270 0.48 34.88 -5.85
N LEU A 271 -0.68 35.54 -5.77
CA LEU A 271 -1.36 35.76 -4.51
C LEU A 271 -2.08 34.50 -4.07
N ILE A 272 -1.83 34.08 -2.84
CA ILE A 272 -2.53 32.96 -2.23
C ILE A 272 -3.86 33.46 -1.65
N PRO A 273 -5.01 32.91 -2.05
CA PRO A 273 -6.31 33.27 -1.49
C PRO A 273 -6.36 33.13 0.04
N ARG A 274 -7.21 33.92 0.71
CA ARG A 274 -7.42 33.77 2.17
C ARG A 274 -8.40 32.66 2.55
N THR A 275 -9.17 32.17 1.58
CA THR A 275 -10.24 31.19 1.78
C THR A 275 -10.29 30.25 0.59
N GLY A 276 -10.86 29.05 0.78
CA GLY A 276 -11.05 28.08 -0.30
C GLY A 276 -9.82 27.25 -0.65
N LEU A 277 -8.81 27.21 0.23
CA LEU A 277 -7.55 26.49 0.02
C LEU A 277 -7.57 25.00 0.45
N GLY A 278 -8.74 24.41 0.66
CA GLY A 278 -8.86 23.03 1.13
C GLY A 278 -8.06 22.78 2.42
N LEU A 279 -7.15 21.80 2.37
CA LEU A 279 -6.34 21.37 3.51
C LEU A 279 -5.29 22.41 3.93
N CYS A 280 -4.84 23.28 3.01
CA CYS A 280 -3.89 24.35 3.34
C CYS A 280 -4.48 25.41 4.27
N ASN A 281 -5.79 25.45 4.49
CA ASN A 281 -6.38 26.31 5.54
C ASN A 281 -5.90 25.93 6.95
N ASN A 282 -5.39 24.71 7.14
CA ASN A 282 -4.85 24.25 8.42
C ASN A 282 -3.38 24.64 8.63
N PHE A 283 -2.70 25.12 7.58
CA PHE A 283 -1.29 25.48 7.61
C PHE A 283 -1.11 26.98 7.86
N THR A 284 0.03 27.34 8.46
CA THR A 284 0.41 28.75 8.58
C THR A 284 0.94 29.25 7.24
N ILE A 285 0.14 30.10 6.59
CA ILE A 285 0.51 30.78 5.35
C ILE A 285 1.07 32.17 5.71
N PRO A 286 2.33 32.50 5.35
CA PRO A 286 2.91 33.82 5.57
C PRO A 286 2.01 34.94 5.06
N HIS A 287 1.88 36.02 5.85
CA HIS A 287 1.02 37.15 5.49
C HIS A 287 1.38 37.73 4.11
N LYS A 288 2.67 37.75 3.77
CA LYS A 288 3.16 38.23 2.47
C LYS A 288 2.68 37.39 1.28
N HIS A 289 2.42 36.10 1.44
CA HIS A 289 1.86 35.27 0.36
C HIS A 289 0.43 35.69 -0.02
N HIS A 290 -0.30 36.30 0.93
CA HIS A 290 -1.64 36.85 0.67
C HIS A 290 -1.64 38.28 0.13
N THR A 291 -0.57 39.05 0.33
CA THR A 291 -0.54 40.49 0.02
C THR A 291 0.40 40.85 -1.12
N VAL A 292 1.61 40.31 -1.13
CA VAL A 292 2.63 40.51 -2.17
C VAL A 292 2.59 39.35 -3.17
N GLY A 293 2.39 38.14 -2.68
CA GLY A 293 2.39 36.91 -3.45
C GLY A 293 3.73 36.19 -3.42
N VAL A 294 3.74 34.96 -3.93
CA VAL A 294 4.92 34.12 -4.04
C VAL A 294 5.57 34.35 -5.41
N ALA A 295 6.82 34.80 -5.43
CA ALA A 295 7.60 35.03 -6.64
C ALA A 295 8.64 33.93 -6.86
N GLY A 296 9.14 33.77 -8.09
CA GLY A 296 10.25 32.85 -8.39
C GLY A 296 9.93 31.37 -8.14
N ALA A 297 8.64 31.01 -8.12
CA ALA A 297 8.13 29.67 -7.88
C ALA A 297 7.07 29.33 -8.92
N ASP A 298 7.05 28.07 -9.35
CA ASP A 298 5.97 27.49 -10.14
C ASP A 298 5.01 26.67 -9.27
N MET A 299 5.45 26.35 -8.05
CA MET A 299 4.67 25.74 -6.99
C MET A 299 5.23 26.11 -5.60
N ILE A 300 4.36 26.29 -4.61
CA ILE A 300 4.67 26.49 -3.20
C ILE A 300 4.10 25.35 -2.35
N ILE A 301 4.95 24.73 -1.54
CA ILE A 301 4.57 23.73 -0.56
C ILE A 301 4.50 24.37 0.82
N TYR A 302 3.38 24.21 1.52
CA TYR A 302 3.26 24.47 2.95
C TYR A 302 3.54 23.18 3.70
N ALA A 303 4.69 23.13 4.38
CA ALA A 303 5.21 21.93 5.00
C ALA A 303 5.04 21.93 6.52
N ASN A 304 4.74 20.75 7.08
CA ASN A 304 4.78 20.52 8.52
C ASN A 304 5.43 19.17 8.85
N GLY A 305 5.90 19.02 10.09
CA GLY A 305 6.36 17.77 10.68
C GLY A 305 5.49 17.45 11.88
N PHE A 306 4.36 16.79 11.65
CA PHE A 306 3.33 16.53 12.64
C PHE A 306 2.92 15.05 12.66
N PRO A 307 2.61 14.48 13.83
CA PRO A 307 2.17 13.10 13.95
C PRO A 307 0.98 12.77 13.05
N THR A 308 1.03 11.60 12.43
CA THR A 308 -0.08 11.08 11.63
C THR A 308 -0.30 9.60 11.94
N SER A 309 -1.54 9.15 11.81
CA SER A 309 -1.90 7.76 12.13
C SER A 309 -1.67 6.86 10.92
N GLY A 310 -0.45 6.30 10.79
CA GLY A 310 -0.14 5.26 9.81
C GLY A 310 0.91 5.65 8.76
N PRO A 311 0.62 6.62 7.87
CA PRO A 311 1.52 6.93 6.77
C PRO A 311 2.72 7.78 7.22
N SER A 312 3.83 7.69 6.51
CA SER A 312 5.08 8.40 6.84
C SER A 312 5.08 9.84 6.37
N ALA A 313 4.35 10.10 5.29
CA ALA A 313 4.10 11.43 4.77
C ALA A 313 2.75 11.48 4.07
N TRP A 314 2.25 12.68 3.80
CA TRP A 314 1.11 12.90 2.92
C TRP A 314 1.22 14.24 2.23
N ALA A 315 0.63 14.38 1.05
CA ALA A 315 0.56 15.66 0.35
C ALA A 315 -0.71 15.87 -0.47
N VAL A 316 -1.29 17.07 -0.43
CA VAL A 316 -2.55 17.37 -1.13
C VAL A 316 -2.47 18.70 -1.88
N PRO A 317 -2.90 18.77 -3.15
CA PRO A 317 -3.01 20.04 -3.88
C PRO A 317 -4.12 20.93 -3.28
N CYS A 318 -3.78 22.19 -3.05
CA CYS A 318 -4.60 23.17 -2.33
C CYS A 318 -5.03 24.39 -3.14
N PHE A 319 -4.39 24.67 -4.26
CA PHE A 319 -4.72 25.83 -5.10
C PHE A 319 -4.23 25.60 -6.53
N LEU A 320 -5.06 25.95 -7.52
CA LEU A 320 -4.75 25.82 -8.94
C LEU A 320 -4.66 27.21 -9.59
N LEU A 321 -3.77 27.35 -10.58
CA LEU A 321 -3.74 28.50 -11.49
C LEU A 321 -4.88 28.45 -12.51
N ASP A 322 -5.08 29.54 -13.24
CA ASP A 322 -6.07 29.66 -14.32
C ASP A 322 -5.88 28.62 -15.44
N ASP A 323 -4.65 28.16 -15.68
CA ASP A 323 -4.34 27.12 -16.66
C ASP A 323 -4.58 25.69 -16.12
N GLY A 324 -5.06 25.57 -14.89
CA GLY A 324 -5.30 24.30 -14.21
C GLY A 324 -4.10 23.74 -13.44
N ARG A 325 -2.93 24.38 -13.51
CA ARG A 325 -1.72 23.87 -12.84
C ARG A 325 -1.81 23.99 -11.31
N PRO A 326 -1.53 22.92 -10.55
CA PRO A 326 -1.33 23.02 -9.10
C PRO A 326 -0.21 23.99 -8.75
N PHE A 327 -0.53 25.00 -7.93
CA PHE A 327 0.44 26.00 -7.49
C PHE A 327 0.68 25.97 -6.00
N ALA A 328 -0.30 25.62 -5.16
CA ALA A 328 -0.04 25.41 -3.73
C ALA A 328 -0.44 24.02 -3.28
N ALA A 329 0.32 23.44 -2.36
CA ALA A 329 0.01 22.16 -1.73
C ALA A 329 0.37 22.16 -0.25
N ALA A 330 -0.32 21.31 0.51
CA ALA A 330 -0.01 20.99 1.89
C ALA A 330 0.77 19.69 1.92
N VAL A 331 1.87 19.63 2.67
CA VAL A 331 2.71 18.44 2.82
C VAL A 331 3.02 18.25 4.29
N ASN A 332 2.95 17.02 4.78
CA ASN A 332 3.31 16.69 6.15
C ASN A 332 4.16 15.42 6.20
N PHE A 333 5.18 15.41 7.05
CA PHE A 333 5.96 14.24 7.39
C PHE A 333 5.70 13.82 8.83
N ASP A 334 5.53 12.52 9.07
CA ASP A 334 5.42 11.96 10.42
C ASP A 334 6.81 11.95 11.09
N PRO A 335 7.02 12.71 12.19
CA PRO A 335 8.31 12.72 12.88
C PRO A 335 8.79 11.33 13.31
N ARG A 336 7.88 10.37 13.56
CA ARG A 336 8.24 8.99 13.94
C ARG A 336 8.99 8.24 12.85
N GLN A 337 8.77 8.62 11.59
CA GLN A 337 9.24 7.88 10.42
C GLN A 337 10.31 8.63 9.64
N VAL A 338 10.75 9.81 10.11
CA VAL A 338 11.81 10.56 9.45
C VAL A 338 13.16 9.86 9.64
N ALA A 339 13.71 9.32 8.55
CA ALA A 339 15.09 8.87 8.46
C ALA A 339 15.75 9.34 7.16
N VAL A 340 17.08 9.17 7.08
CA VAL A 340 17.86 9.46 5.87
C VAL A 340 18.00 8.16 5.07
N THR A 341 16.90 7.72 4.49
CA THR A 341 16.89 6.51 3.66
C THR A 341 16.42 6.81 2.24
N TYR A 342 16.78 5.93 1.31
CA TYR A 342 16.30 6.01 -0.06
C TYR A 342 14.78 5.80 -0.15
N GLU A 343 14.25 4.94 0.72
CA GLU A 343 12.80 4.66 0.81
C GLU A 343 12.04 5.93 1.23
N ASP A 344 12.52 6.67 2.24
CA ASP A 344 11.91 7.93 2.67
C ASP A 344 11.94 9.01 1.57
N LEU A 345 13.03 9.06 0.80
CA LEU A 345 13.14 9.94 -0.36
C LEU A 345 12.05 9.61 -1.41
N ARG A 346 11.84 8.32 -1.68
CA ARG A 346 10.83 7.86 -2.63
C ARG A 346 9.41 8.10 -2.15
N VAL A 347 9.15 7.91 -0.86
CA VAL A 347 7.88 8.31 -0.24
C VAL A 347 7.66 9.82 -0.42
N ALA A 348 8.69 10.65 -0.19
CA ALA A 348 8.57 12.09 -0.41
C ALA A 348 8.26 12.42 -1.88
N ALA A 349 8.95 11.80 -2.84
CA ALA A 349 8.68 11.99 -4.27
C ALA A 349 7.27 11.53 -4.67
N HIS A 350 6.80 10.40 -4.14
CA HIS A 350 5.42 9.92 -4.31
C HIS A 350 4.40 10.98 -3.86
N GLU A 351 4.56 11.50 -2.64
CA GLU A 351 3.64 12.50 -2.08
C GLU A 351 3.73 13.82 -2.87
N LEU A 352 4.94 14.26 -3.27
CA LEU A 352 5.06 15.41 -4.17
C LEU A 352 4.39 15.16 -5.54
N GLY A 353 4.33 13.93 -6.01
CA GLY A 353 3.54 13.52 -7.17
C GLY A 353 2.04 13.82 -7.01
N HIS A 354 1.46 13.53 -5.84
CA HIS A 354 0.10 13.95 -5.52
C HIS A 354 -0.05 15.46 -5.47
N ALA A 355 0.92 16.16 -4.85
CA ALA A 355 0.95 17.61 -4.77
C ALA A 355 0.95 18.28 -6.16
N LEU A 356 1.60 17.65 -7.14
CA LEU A 356 1.66 18.05 -8.55
C LEU A 356 0.41 17.65 -9.36
N GLY A 357 -0.56 16.98 -8.75
CA GLY A 357 -1.85 16.70 -9.36
C GLY A 357 -2.06 15.27 -9.84
N SER A 358 -1.16 14.32 -9.54
CA SER A 358 -1.42 12.89 -9.75
C SER A 358 -2.44 12.36 -8.73
N VAL A 359 -3.69 12.80 -8.85
CA VAL A 359 -4.77 12.53 -7.89
C VAL A 359 -6.10 12.36 -8.63
N ARG A 360 -7.00 11.53 -8.09
CA ARG A 360 -8.31 11.23 -8.69
C ARG A 360 -9.04 12.48 -9.16
N GLU A 361 -9.14 13.50 -8.32
CA GLU A 361 -9.94 14.69 -8.60
C GLU A 361 -9.40 15.46 -9.81
N MET A 362 -8.08 15.48 -9.99
CA MET A 362 -7.44 16.10 -11.15
C MET A 362 -7.68 15.27 -12.41
N PHE A 363 -7.51 13.95 -12.31
CA PHE A 363 -7.79 13.04 -13.43
C PHE A 363 -9.25 13.13 -13.90
N LEU A 364 -10.21 13.30 -12.98
CA LEU A 364 -11.61 13.51 -13.32
C LEU A 364 -11.84 14.90 -13.94
N MET A 365 -11.27 15.95 -13.36
CA MET A 365 -11.39 17.33 -13.87
C MET A 365 -10.88 17.44 -15.31
N LEU A 366 -9.79 16.74 -15.62
CA LEU A 366 -9.14 16.73 -16.93
C LEU A 366 -9.71 15.65 -17.87
N ASN A 367 -10.74 14.90 -17.47
CA ASN A 367 -11.35 13.81 -18.23
C ASN A 367 -10.34 12.74 -18.70
N MET A 368 -9.38 12.38 -17.83
CA MET A 368 -8.33 11.43 -18.15
C MET A 368 -8.74 9.97 -17.96
N ILE A 369 -9.76 9.74 -17.12
CA ILE A 369 -10.24 8.41 -16.74
C ILE A 369 -11.31 7.91 -17.72
N SER A 370 -11.12 6.69 -18.22
CA SER A 370 -12.15 5.91 -18.91
C SER A 370 -12.46 4.62 -18.15
N GLU A 371 -13.61 4.02 -18.44
CA GLU A 371 -14.02 2.74 -17.88
C GLU A 371 -13.99 1.66 -18.98
N VAL A 372 -13.27 0.57 -18.74
CA VAL A 372 -13.20 -0.58 -19.64
C VAL A 372 -14.07 -1.70 -19.07
N PRO A 373 -15.10 -2.18 -19.78
CA PRO A 373 -16.03 -3.17 -19.25
C PRO A 373 -15.46 -4.60 -19.29
N ASN A 374 -15.95 -5.46 -18.40
CA ASN A 374 -15.77 -6.92 -18.42
C ASN A 374 -14.30 -7.41 -18.42
N VAL A 375 -13.43 -6.70 -17.71
CA VAL A 375 -12.01 -7.07 -17.59
C VAL A 375 -11.85 -8.03 -16.41
N ARG A 376 -11.36 -9.26 -16.67
CA ARG A 376 -11.02 -10.28 -15.65
C ARG A 376 -12.17 -10.72 -14.72
N GLY A 377 -13.41 -10.58 -15.18
CA GLY A 377 -14.60 -10.86 -14.37
C GLY A 377 -15.12 -9.65 -13.59
N SER A 378 -14.38 -8.54 -13.56
CA SER A 378 -14.87 -7.26 -13.05
C SER A 378 -15.80 -6.61 -14.07
N SER A 379 -16.93 -6.06 -13.61
CA SER A 379 -17.90 -5.38 -14.50
C SER A 379 -17.29 -4.19 -15.25
N LYS A 380 -16.38 -3.47 -14.61
CA LYS A 380 -15.61 -2.34 -15.17
C LYS A 380 -14.26 -2.19 -14.45
N VAL A 381 -13.27 -1.68 -15.17
CA VAL A 381 -11.97 -1.28 -14.66
C VAL A 381 -11.67 0.14 -15.14
N SER A 382 -11.28 1.01 -14.21
CA SER A 382 -10.93 2.39 -14.52
C SER A 382 -9.48 2.50 -14.98
N VAL A 383 -9.26 3.23 -16.07
CA VAL A 383 -7.94 3.39 -16.69
C VAL A 383 -7.66 4.86 -17.01
N ILE A 384 -6.39 5.27 -16.94
CA ILE A 384 -5.96 6.51 -17.60
C ILE A 384 -5.81 6.21 -19.09
N SER A 385 -6.61 6.93 -19.89
CA SER A 385 -6.83 6.65 -21.31
C SER A 385 -6.35 7.78 -22.23
N THR A 386 -5.66 8.76 -21.68
CA THR A 386 -5.12 9.90 -22.43
C THR A 386 -4.03 9.48 -23.41
N PRO A 387 -3.79 10.25 -24.49
CA PRO A 387 -3.00 9.78 -25.63
C PRO A 387 -1.57 9.35 -25.30
N LYS A 388 -0.81 10.13 -24.52
CA LYS A 388 0.59 9.79 -24.22
C LYS A 388 0.68 8.63 -23.24
N THR A 389 -0.15 8.66 -22.19
CA THR A 389 -0.20 7.60 -21.18
C THR A 389 -0.63 6.27 -21.81
N LYS A 390 -1.66 6.27 -22.66
CA LYS A 390 -2.08 5.09 -23.42
C LYS A 390 -0.98 4.58 -24.33
N ALA A 391 -0.32 5.47 -25.09
CA ALA A 391 0.78 5.08 -25.98
C ALA A 391 1.95 4.45 -25.18
N MET A 392 2.30 5.05 -24.05
CA MET A 392 3.36 4.54 -23.17
C MET A 392 2.99 3.18 -22.56
N ALA A 393 1.74 3.01 -22.12
CA ALA A 393 1.25 1.73 -21.59
C ALA A 393 1.27 0.62 -22.65
N ARG A 394 0.87 0.93 -23.90
CA ARG A 394 0.93 0.00 -25.03
C ARG A 394 2.37 -0.43 -25.32
N GLN A 395 3.30 0.52 -25.32
CA GLN A 395 4.72 0.24 -25.51
C GLN A 395 5.28 -0.61 -24.37
N TYR A 396 5.04 -0.20 -23.12
CA TYR A 396 5.55 -0.84 -21.92
C TYR A 396 5.12 -2.31 -21.81
N HIS A 397 3.83 -2.59 -21.99
CA HIS A 397 3.31 -3.96 -21.93
C HIS A 397 3.43 -4.71 -23.25
N ASN A 398 3.91 -4.08 -24.34
CA ASN A 398 3.86 -4.64 -25.69
C ASN A 398 2.44 -5.13 -26.08
N CYS A 399 1.44 -4.28 -25.85
CA CYS A 399 0.03 -4.57 -26.10
C CYS A 399 -0.62 -3.45 -26.93
N PRO A 400 -0.68 -3.56 -28.27
CA PRO A 400 -1.19 -2.49 -29.14
C PRO A 400 -2.67 -2.15 -28.96
N THR A 401 -3.47 -3.09 -28.45
CA THR A 401 -4.92 -2.95 -28.24
C THR A 401 -5.28 -2.32 -26.90
N LEU A 402 -4.31 -2.06 -26.02
CA LEU A 402 -4.58 -1.60 -24.68
C LEU A 402 -5.30 -0.23 -24.70
N GLU A 403 -6.39 -0.10 -23.95
CA GLU A 403 -7.20 1.12 -23.93
C GLU A 403 -6.75 2.18 -22.92
N GLY A 404 -5.79 1.84 -22.07
CA GLY A 404 -5.23 2.70 -21.04
C GLY A 404 -4.50 1.87 -20.00
N ILE A 405 -3.89 2.53 -19.01
CA ILE A 405 -3.27 1.85 -17.87
C ILE A 405 -4.19 1.94 -16.64
N GLU A 406 -4.30 0.84 -15.91
CA GLU A 406 -5.26 0.68 -14.82
C GLU A 406 -4.92 1.54 -13.60
N LEU A 407 -5.95 2.14 -13.03
CA LEU A 407 -5.89 2.77 -11.72
C LEU A 407 -6.29 1.77 -10.64
N GLU A 408 -5.81 2.00 -9.43
CA GLU A 408 -6.18 1.21 -8.26
C GLU A 408 -7.69 1.33 -7.99
N ASP A 409 -8.32 0.21 -7.70
CA ASP A 409 -9.75 0.07 -7.38
C ASP A 409 -9.98 -0.37 -5.92
N GLU A 410 -8.92 -0.74 -5.22
CA GLU A 410 -8.92 -1.18 -3.82
C GLU A 410 -8.44 -0.08 -2.84
N GLY A 411 -8.42 -0.36 -1.54
CA GLY A 411 -7.92 0.54 -0.50
C GLY A 411 -8.92 1.63 -0.03
N GLY A 412 -10.00 1.84 -0.79
CA GLY A 412 -11.08 2.77 -0.48
C GLY A 412 -10.95 4.12 -1.20
N PRO A 413 -11.79 5.12 -0.88
CA PRO A 413 -11.91 6.33 -1.71
C PRO A 413 -10.69 7.25 -1.76
N GLY A 414 -9.71 7.10 -0.87
CA GLY A 414 -8.46 7.86 -0.92
C GLY A 414 -7.47 7.24 -1.90
N THR A 415 -7.39 5.92 -1.87
CA THR A 415 -6.47 5.11 -2.67
C THR A 415 -6.96 4.94 -4.10
N ALA A 416 -8.24 4.57 -4.24
CA ALA A 416 -8.82 4.22 -5.51
C ALA A 416 -8.85 5.44 -6.44
N LEU A 417 -8.41 5.21 -7.68
CA LEU A 417 -8.30 6.18 -8.76
C LEU A 417 -7.23 7.27 -8.60
N SER A 418 -6.43 7.25 -7.53
CA SER A 418 -5.30 8.17 -7.33
C SER A 418 -3.94 7.52 -7.54
N HIS A 419 -3.92 6.19 -7.64
CA HIS A 419 -2.72 5.38 -7.78
C HIS A 419 -2.83 4.47 -8.99
N TRP A 420 -1.69 4.04 -9.51
CA TRP A 420 -1.65 2.95 -10.48
C TRP A 420 -2.02 1.61 -9.83
N LYS A 421 -2.64 0.73 -10.62
CA LYS A 421 -2.94 -0.62 -10.18
C LYS A 421 -1.65 -1.39 -9.92
N SER A 422 -1.40 -1.74 -8.66
CA SER A 422 -0.15 -2.42 -8.25
C SER A 422 0.05 -3.75 -8.98
N LYS A 423 -1.03 -4.51 -9.22
CA LYS A 423 -1.00 -5.74 -10.03
C LYS A 423 -0.37 -5.54 -11.42
N SER A 424 -0.57 -4.37 -12.03
CA SER A 424 -0.11 -4.06 -13.38
C SER A 424 1.30 -3.46 -13.39
N VAL A 425 1.68 -2.68 -12.37
CA VAL A 425 2.94 -1.91 -12.31
C VAL A 425 3.50 -1.79 -10.88
N ARG A 426 3.67 -2.91 -10.17
CA ARG A 426 3.97 -2.99 -8.71
C ARG A 426 4.94 -1.95 -8.16
N ASP A 427 6.09 -1.78 -8.84
CA ASP A 427 7.20 -0.96 -8.37
C ASP A 427 7.20 0.49 -8.88
N GLU A 428 6.11 0.93 -9.51
CA GLU A 428 5.96 2.30 -9.99
C GLU A 428 5.79 3.29 -8.83
N MET A 429 6.36 4.49 -8.97
CA MET A 429 6.34 5.54 -7.96
C MET A 429 4.95 5.83 -7.39
N MET A 430 3.90 5.87 -8.22
CA MET A 430 2.53 6.24 -7.85
C MET A 430 1.63 5.01 -7.61
N THR A 431 2.16 3.86 -7.21
CA THR A 431 1.35 2.77 -6.63
C THR A 431 1.03 3.03 -5.16
N SER A 432 -0.02 2.39 -4.65
CA SER A 432 -0.53 2.63 -3.29
C SER A 432 0.38 2.13 -2.15
N ILE A 433 1.32 1.24 -2.48
CA ILE A 433 2.35 0.75 -1.57
C ILE A 433 3.69 1.19 -2.14
N VAL A 434 4.39 2.04 -1.40
CA VAL A 434 5.70 2.53 -1.80
C VAL A 434 6.72 1.44 -1.44
N GLU A 435 7.16 0.67 -2.45
CA GLU A 435 8.29 -0.26 -2.37
C GLU A 435 9.53 0.40 -3.01
N VAL A 436 9.89 0.04 -4.24
CA VAL A 436 11.02 0.64 -4.96
C VAL A 436 10.68 2.05 -5.50
N ALA A 437 9.42 2.25 -5.88
CA ALA A 437 8.84 3.51 -6.34
C ALA A 437 9.63 4.19 -7.47
N LEU A 438 9.81 3.46 -8.56
CA LEU A 438 10.46 3.89 -9.79
C LEU A 438 9.61 4.94 -10.51
N TYR A 439 10.19 6.12 -10.76
CA TYR A 439 9.55 7.20 -11.50
C TYR A 439 9.59 6.89 -13.00
N SER A 440 8.57 6.17 -13.43
CA SER A 440 8.52 5.60 -14.77
C SER A 440 8.04 6.58 -15.83
N ALA A 441 8.21 6.17 -17.09
CA ALA A 441 7.64 6.85 -18.23
C ALA A 441 6.08 6.92 -18.19
N LEU A 442 5.40 6.03 -17.45
CA LEU A 442 3.93 6.06 -17.31
C LEU A 442 3.48 7.27 -16.51
N THR A 443 4.08 7.51 -15.35
CA THR A 443 3.76 8.70 -14.54
C THR A 443 4.16 9.99 -15.24
N LEU A 444 5.29 10.00 -15.96
CA LEU A 444 5.70 11.14 -16.78
C LEU A 444 4.68 11.44 -17.89
N ALA A 445 4.20 10.41 -18.59
CA ALA A 445 3.18 10.57 -19.61
C ALA A 445 1.85 11.07 -19.04
N ALA A 446 1.48 10.62 -17.83
CA ALA A 446 0.29 11.10 -17.14
C ALA A 446 0.40 12.58 -16.79
N PHE A 447 1.54 13.03 -16.25
CA PHE A 447 1.79 14.45 -16.00
C PHE A 447 1.75 15.28 -17.29
N GLU A 448 2.38 14.80 -18.36
CA GLU A 448 2.41 15.54 -19.62
C GLU A 448 1.03 15.62 -20.28
N ASP A 449 0.19 14.58 -20.17
CA ASP A 449 -1.20 14.59 -20.62
C ASP A 449 -2.09 15.57 -19.83
N MET A 450 -1.66 16.04 -18.65
CA MET A 450 -2.36 17.13 -17.94
C MET A 450 -2.23 18.48 -18.67
N GLY A 451 -1.28 18.60 -19.60
CA GLY A 451 -1.12 19.77 -20.48
C GLY A 451 -0.38 20.96 -19.88
N VAL A 452 -0.03 20.91 -18.60
CA VAL A 452 0.71 21.98 -17.88
C VAL A 452 2.18 21.64 -17.60
N TYR A 453 2.58 20.40 -17.90
CA TYR A 453 3.93 19.87 -17.76
C TYR A 453 4.47 19.40 -19.10
N LEU A 454 5.79 19.49 -19.27
CA LEU A 454 6.55 18.85 -20.35
C LEU A 454 7.49 17.83 -19.71
N ALA A 455 7.34 16.57 -20.10
CA ALA A 455 8.08 15.46 -19.50
C ALA A 455 9.43 15.22 -20.19
N ASN A 456 10.47 15.00 -19.40
CA ASN A 456 11.77 14.52 -19.85
C ASN A 456 11.86 12.98 -19.72
N TYR A 457 11.45 12.26 -20.77
CA TYR A 457 11.49 10.79 -20.78
C TYR A 457 12.91 10.20 -20.73
N SER A 458 13.96 10.98 -21.01
CA SER A 458 15.34 10.48 -20.89
C SER A 458 15.75 10.20 -19.43
N ALA A 459 15.07 10.84 -18.47
CA ALA A 459 15.24 10.61 -17.04
C ALA A 459 14.25 9.58 -16.46
N ALA A 460 13.44 8.94 -17.31
CA ALA A 460 12.49 7.91 -16.87
C ALA A 460 13.23 6.68 -16.35
N GLU A 461 12.75 6.14 -15.22
CA GLU A 461 13.27 4.90 -14.66
C GLU A 461 12.57 3.69 -15.30
N LEU A 462 13.35 2.64 -15.55
CA LEU A 462 12.83 1.43 -16.17
C LEU A 462 12.04 0.60 -15.15
N LEU A 463 10.76 0.37 -15.44
CA LEU A 463 9.96 -0.63 -14.72
C LEU A 463 10.24 -2.03 -15.28
N TRP A 464 10.41 -3.01 -14.39
CA TRP A 464 10.58 -4.40 -14.80
C TRP A 464 9.28 -5.21 -14.68
N TRP A 465 8.49 -4.96 -13.63
CA TRP A 465 7.26 -5.70 -13.37
C TRP A 465 6.25 -5.56 -14.52
N GLY A 466 6.06 -6.63 -15.29
CA GLY A 466 5.11 -6.65 -16.41
C GLY A 466 5.60 -5.96 -17.69
N ASN A 467 6.89 -5.62 -17.78
CA ASN A 467 7.49 -5.13 -19.01
C ASN A 467 7.42 -6.20 -20.10
N ASN A 468 6.97 -5.84 -21.30
CA ASN A 468 6.73 -6.75 -22.42
C ASN A 468 5.81 -7.95 -22.10
N SER A 469 4.92 -7.83 -21.10
CA SER A 469 4.02 -8.93 -20.69
C SER A 469 3.00 -9.35 -21.76
N GLY A 470 2.83 -8.58 -22.82
CA GLY A 470 1.68 -8.65 -23.70
C GLY A 470 0.38 -8.24 -23.00
N CYS A 471 -0.74 -8.40 -23.71
CA CYS A 471 -2.06 -7.99 -23.23
C CYS A 471 -2.61 -8.86 -22.10
N GLY A 472 -2.17 -10.12 -22.00
CA GLY A 472 -2.72 -11.11 -21.07
C GLY A 472 -2.64 -10.69 -19.60
N LEU A 473 -1.56 -10.00 -19.20
CA LEU A 473 -1.36 -9.52 -17.83
C LEU A 473 -2.47 -8.55 -17.43
N LEU A 474 -3.02 -7.77 -18.34
CA LEU A 474 -4.07 -6.78 -18.07
C LEU A 474 -5.46 -7.34 -18.41
N GLU A 475 -5.61 -8.14 -19.45
CA GLU A 475 -6.94 -8.61 -19.87
C GLU A 475 -7.42 -9.86 -19.11
N LYS A 476 -6.49 -10.70 -18.61
CA LYS A 476 -6.79 -11.98 -17.96
C LYS A 476 -6.48 -11.98 -16.47
N LYS A 477 -7.07 -12.95 -15.76
CA LYS A 477 -6.72 -13.27 -14.38
C LYS A 477 -5.25 -13.70 -14.31
N CYS A 478 -4.59 -13.38 -13.20
CA CYS A 478 -3.19 -13.75 -12.98
C CYS A 478 -2.98 -15.26 -12.89
N LEU A 479 -3.98 -16.02 -12.41
CA LEU A 479 -4.00 -17.47 -12.48
C LEU A 479 -5.42 -17.96 -12.82
N THR A 480 -5.47 -19.13 -13.45
CA THR A 480 -6.69 -19.92 -13.68
C THR A 480 -6.43 -21.33 -13.19
N ASP A 481 -7.29 -21.84 -12.31
CA ASP A 481 -7.14 -23.16 -11.67
C ASP A 481 -5.76 -23.40 -11.04
N GLY A 482 -5.18 -22.35 -10.44
CA GLY A 482 -3.86 -22.38 -9.80
C GLY A 482 -2.67 -22.34 -10.77
N ILE A 483 -2.90 -22.13 -12.06
CA ILE A 483 -1.86 -22.07 -13.10
C ILE A 483 -1.77 -20.64 -13.63
N SER A 484 -0.55 -20.09 -13.66
CA SER A 484 -0.27 -18.76 -14.22
C SER A 484 0.31 -18.85 -15.63
N GLU A 485 -0.12 -17.95 -16.53
CA GLU A 485 0.59 -17.66 -17.79
C GLU A 485 1.86 -16.83 -17.56
N TYR A 486 2.08 -16.32 -16.35
CA TYR A 486 3.21 -15.45 -15.95
C TYR A 486 3.92 -16.01 -14.70
N PRO A 487 4.58 -17.19 -14.79
CA PRO A 487 5.16 -17.88 -13.64
C PRO A 487 6.35 -17.15 -12.97
N ASP A 488 6.96 -16.17 -13.65
CA ASP A 488 7.99 -15.32 -13.07
C ASP A 488 7.42 -14.16 -12.23
N LEU A 489 6.15 -13.77 -12.47
CA LEU A 489 5.46 -12.71 -11.72
C LEU A 489 4.58 -13.28 -10.60
N PHE A 490 3.89 -14.39 -10.88
CA PHE A 490 2.92 -14.99 -9.95
C PHE A 490 3.31 -16.41 -9.57
N CYS A 491 3.05 -16.75 -8.32
CA CYS A 491 3.37 -18.05 -7.72
C CYS A 491 2.10 -18.79 -7.31
N SER A 492 2.18 -20.11 -7.16
CA SER A 492 1.03 -20.94 -6.75
C SER A 492 1.36 -21.95 -5.65
N GLN A 493 2.61 -21.96 -5.18
CA GLN A 493 3.08 -22.84 -4.12
C GLN A 493 2.47 -22.40 -2.77
N PHE A 494 1.80 -23.33 -2.07
CA PHE A 494 1.15 -23.05 -0.78
C PHE A 494 2.07 -23.44 0.37
N ASP A 495 2.53 -22.43 1.11
CA ASP A 495 3.73 -22.46 1.96
C ASP A 495 3.57 -23.14 3.33
N VAL A 496 2.44 -23.81 3.61
CA VAL A 496 2.11 -24.20 4.99
C VAL A 496 3.04 -25.29 5.56
N TYR A 497 3.77 -26.02 4.70
CA TYR A 497 4.69 -27.09 5.12
C TYR A 497 5.95 -27.23 4.26
N ASP A 498 6.19 -26.33 3.30
CA ASP A 498 7.31 -26.42 2.35
C ASP A 498 8.24 -25.24 2.59
N GLU A 499 9.34 -25.43 3.34
CA GLU A 499 10.34 -24.39 3.66
C GLU A 499 11.19 -23.96 2.44
N ARG A 500 10.67 -24.17 1.22
CA ARG A 500 11.39 -23.88 -0.02
C ARG A 500 11.35 -22.40 -0.30
N LEU A 501 12.53 -21.84 -0.51
CA LEU A 501 12.68 -20.45 -0.89
C LEU A 501 12.35 -20.28 -2.37
N LEU A 502 11.74 -19.16 -2.73
CA LEU A 502 11.37 -18.81 -4.10
C LEU A 502 12.05 -17.51 -4.51
N CYS A 503 12.51 -17.40 -5.76
CA CYS A 503 13.01 -16.15 -6.30
C CYS A 503 11.91 -15.11 -6.39
N THR A 504 12.22 -13.91 -5.93
CA THR A 504 11.51 -12.70 -6.35
C THR A 504 11.66 -12.48 -7.85
N TYR A 505 10.73 -11.75 -8.44
CA TYR A 505 10.66 -11.55 -9.89
C TYR A 505 11.90 -10.81 -10.45
N ASP A 506 12.51 -9.93 -9.63
CA ASP A 506 13.72 -9.18 -9.93
C ASP A 506 15.01 -10.00 -9.74
N ARG A 507 14.89 -11.24 -9.24
CA ARG A 507 16.00 -12.15 -8.94
C ARG A 507 17.03 -11.58 -7.96
N LEU A 508 16.65 -10.58 -7.16
CA LEU A 508 17.54 -9.97 -6.17
C LEU A 508 17.46 -10.65 -4.81
N SER A 509 16.38 -11.37 -4.52
CA SER A 509 16.14 -11.98 -3.21
C SER A 509 15.46 -13.34 -3.33
N LEU A 510 15.59 -14.12 -2.27
CA LEU A 510 14.76 -15.28 -2.00
C LEU A 510 13.57 -14.86 -1.13
N GLY A 511 12.48 -15.60 -1.18
CA GLY A 511 11.23 -15.24 -0.53
C GLY A 511 10.24 -16.39 -0.48
N PHE A 512 8.97 -16.05 -0.26
CA PHE A 512 7.87 -17.01 -0.16
C PHE A 512 6.67 -16.56 -0.98
N CYS A 513 5.82 -17.51 -1.36
CA CYS A 513 4.60 -17.19 -2.09
C CYS A 513 3.57 -16.56 -1.14
N LYS A 514 3.28 -15.26 -1.31
CA LYS A 514 2.40 -14.49 -0.43
C LYS A 514 0.93 -14.84 -0.65
N MET A 515 0.54 -16.01 -0.17
CA MET A 515 -0.77 -16.61 -0.33
C MET A 515 -1.31 -17.10 1.00
N LYS A 516 -2.63 -17.05 1.18
CA LYS A 516 -3.28 -17.63 2.35
C LYS A 516 -4.64 -18.21 2.03
N ARG A 517 -5.18 -18.93 3.01
CA ARG A 517 -6.59 -19.31 3.04
C ARG A 517 -7.35 -18.24 3.84
N HIS A 518 -8.25 -17.53 3.16
CA HIS A 518 -9.13 -16.54 3.76
C HIS A 518 -10.26 -17.22 4.54
N GLU A 519 -10.84 -16.50 5.51
CA GLU A 519 -11.95 -17.02 6.32
C GLU A 519 -13.20 -17.23 5.47
N GLU A 520 -13.49 -16.25 4.62
CA GLU A 520 -14.60 -16.24 3.68
C GLU A 520 -14.15 -16.50 2.24
N ALA A 521 -15.09 -16.90 1.38
CA ALA A 521 -14.83 -17.06 -0.05
C ALA A 521 -14.49 -15.71 -0.68
N LEU A 522 -13.44 -15.67 -1.50
CA LEU A 522 -13.05 -14.49 -2.25
C LEU A 522 -14.15 -14.12 -3.27
N PRO A 523 -14.25 -12.82 -3.66
CA PRO A 523 -15.05 -12.38 -4.80
C PRO A 523 -14.68 -13.15 -6.09
N GLU A 524 -15.62 -13.28 -7.03
CA GLU A 524 -15.46 -14.13 -8.22
C GLU A 524 -14.27 -13.71 -9.10
N GLU A 525 -14.05 -12.41 -9.25
CA GLU A 525 -12.93 -11.76 -9.93
C GLU A 525 -11.56 -12.13 -9.31
N TYR A 526 -11.54 -12.49 -8.03
CA TYR A 526 -10.33 -12.85 -7.26
C TYR A 526 -10.19 -14.36 -6.97
N ARG A 527 -11.09 -15.18 -7.52
CA ARG A 527 -10.98 -16.64 -7.44
C ARG A 527 -10.02 -17.15 -8.51
N TYR A 528 -8.91 -17.71 -8.04
CA TYR A 528 -7.79 -18.20 -8.86
C TYR A 528 -7.54 -19.69 -8.71
N PHE A 529 -8.08 -20.31 -7.66
CA PHE A 529 -7.88 -21.72 -7.31
C PHE A 529 -9.22 -22.43 -7.18
N ALA A 530 -9.20 -23.76 -7.23
CA ALA A 530 -10.39 -24.59 -7.05
C ALA A 530 -11.09 -24.34 -5.70
N ASP A 531 -10.31 -24.05 -4.66
CA ASP A 531 -10.84 -23.60 -3.38
C ASP A 531 -11.09 -22.08 -3.42
N PRO A 532 -12.34 -21.62 -3.30
CA PRO A 532 -12.68 -20.20 -3.45
C PRO A 532 -12.15 -19.33 -2.31
N ARG A 533 -11.57 -19.92 -1.26
CA ARG A 533 -10.96 -19.19 -0.14
C ARG A 533 -9.44 -19.05 -0.27
N VAL A 534 -8.82 -19.67 -1.26
CA VAL A 534 -7.36 -19.61 -1.46
C VAL A 534 -7.04 -18.51 -2.46
N GLY A 535 -6.08 -17.65 -2.11
CA GLY A 535 -5.60 -16.57 -2.95
C GLY A 535 -4.51 -15.75 -2.26
N GLY A 536 -3.96 -14.78 -2.98
CA GLY A 536 -2.97 -13.85 -2.44
C GLY A 536 -3.49 -13.09 -1.24
N ASP A 537 -2.58 -12.70 -0.35
CA ASP A 537 -2.94 -11.89 0.83
C ASP A 537 -3.11 -10.40 0.47
N ASP A 538 -2.44 -9.94 -0.58
CA ASP A 538 -2.38 -8.54 -0.95
C ASP A 538 -3.60 -8.07 -1.75
N LEU A 539 -4.35 -7.07 -1.26
CA LEU A 539 -5.52 -6.59 -1.97
C LEU A 539 -5.16 -5.79 -3.23
N PHE A 540 -4.09 -5.00 -3.21
CA PHE A 540 -3.71 -4.13 -4.34
C PHE A 540 -3.18 -4.92 -5.54
N MET A 541 -2.70 -6.13 -5.28
CA MET A 541 -2.36 -7.12 -6.30
C MET A 541 -3.59 -7.85 -6.83
N SER A 542 -4.82 -7.38 -6.56
CA SER A 542 -6.07 -8.10 -6.87
C SER A 542 -6.10 -9.50 -6.26
N ARG A 543 -5.47 -9.72 -5.10
CA ARG A 543 -5.28 -11.05 -4.49
C ARG A 543 -4.50 -12.03 -5.37
N CYS A 544 -3.74 -11.55 -6.36
CA CYS A 544 -2.81 -12.39 -7.10
C CYS A 544 -1.64 -12.77 -6.17
N PRO A 545 -1.36 -14.06 -5.96
CA PRO A 545 -0.18 -14.51 -5.24
C PRO A 545 1.09 -14.21 -6.03
N TYR A 546 2.06 -13.61 -5.37
CA TYR A 546 3.39 -13.30 -5.90
C TYR A 546 4.45 -13.63 -4.83
N VAL A 547 5.70 -13.75 -5.24
CA VAL A 547 6.80 -14.01 -4.30
C VAL A 547 7.15 -12.72 -3.57
N LYS A 548 6.98 -12.72 -2.25
CA LYS A 548 7.44 -11.66 -1.36
C LYS A 548 8.78 -12.07 -0.76
N GLU A 549 9.75 -11.18 -0.84
CA GLU A 549 11.04 -11.25 -0.20
C GLU A 549 10.95 -11.46 1.33
N TYR A 550 11.88 -12.24 1.89
CA TYR A 550 12.23 -12.08 3.31
C TYR A 550 13.27 -10.97 3.46
N SER A 551 13.32 -10.35 4.65
CA SER A 551 14.18 -9.19 4.90
C SER A 551 15.68 -9.51 4.96
N ASP A 552 16.03 -10.77 5.25
CA ASP A 552 17.41 -11.26 5.44
C ASP A 552 17.88 -12.19 4.32
N THR A 553 17.12 -12.33 3.23
CA THR A 553 17.40 -13.30 2.15
C THR A 553 17.76 -12.64 0.81
N GLY A 554 18.32 -11.42 0.85
CA GLY A 554 18.86 -10.75 -0.33
C GLY A 554 20.09 -11.48 -0.88
N CYS A 555 20.15 -11.69 -2.20
CA CYS A 555 21.30 -12.35 -2.82
C CYS A 555 22.57 -11.48 -2.76
N THR A 556 22.45 -10.17 -2.63
CA THR A 556 23.61 -9.25 -2.60
C THR A 556 24.06 -8.84 -1.21
N ASN A 557 23.18 -8.93 -0.21
CA ASN A 557 23.38 -8.38 1.13
C ASN A 557 22.70 -9.16 2.26
N GLY A 558 22.08 -10.31 1.98
CA GLY A 558 21.38 -11.14 2.97
C GLY A 558 22.30 -11.98 3.85
N ASP A 559 21.71 -12.68 4.81
CA ASP A 559 22.41 -13.61 5.69
C ASP A 559 22.47 -15.01 5.05
N PRO A 560 23.66 -15.50 4.64
CA PRO A 560 23.80 -16.84 4.07
C PRO A 560 23.41 -17.97 5.04
N SER A 561 23.32 -17.71 6.36
CA SER A 561 22.94 -18.71 7.35
C SER A 561 21.49 -19.20 7.22
N VAL A 562 20.61 -18.35 6.67
CA VAL A 562 19.18 -18.65 6.42
C VAL A 562 18.90 -19.02 4.96
N MET A 563 19.92 -19.04 4.10
CA MET A 563 19.80 -19.36 2.68
C MET A 563 20.68 -20.57 2.28
N PRO A 564 20.31 -21.81 2.65
CA PRO A 564 21.12 -22.99 2.37
C PRO A 564 21.49 -23.11 0.89
N GLY A 565 22.78 -23.37 0.61
CA GLY A 565 23.31 -23.49 -0.76
C GLY A 565 23.53 -22.17 -1.50
N SER A 566 23.12 -21.03 -0.95
CA SER A 566 23.23 -19.73 -1.62
C SER A 566 24.62 -19.10 -1.52
N VAL A 567 25.02 -18.38 -2.57
CA VAL A 567 26.17 -17.47 -2.57
C VAL A 567 25.68 -16.05 -2.42
N VAL A 568 26.12 -15.34 -1.38
CA VAL A 568 25.83 -13.91 -1.19
C VAL A 568 27.00 -13.07 -1.72
N GLY A 569 26.71 -12.13 -2.62
CA GLY A 569 27.73 -11.29 -3.24
C GLY A 569 27.14 -10.24 -4.19
N PRO A 570 27.91 -9.21 -4.58
CA PRO A 570 27.38 -8.08 -5.36
C PRO A 570 26.79 -8.49 -6.72
N ASN A 571 27.31 -9.57 -7.31
CA ASN A 571 26.84 -10.13 -8.58
C ASN A 571 25.91 -11.33 -8.40
N SER A 572 25.60 -11.74 -7.17
CA SER A 572 24.73 -12.88 -6.95
C SER A 572 23.30 -12.56 -7.34
N ARG A 573 22.63 -13.53 -7.97
CA ARG A 573 21.23 -13.44 -8.38
C ARG A 573 20.51 -14.75 -8.11
N CYS A 574 19.21 -14.66 -7.92
CA CYS A 574 18.36 -15.80 -7.65
C CYS A 574 18.02 -16.59 -8.93
N MET A 575 18.20 -17.90 -8.85
CA MET A 575 17.93 -18.85 -9.93
C MET A 575 16.85 -19.85 -9.53
N LYS A 576 15.98 -20.19 -10.48
CA LYS A 576 14.90 -21.15 -10.29
C LYS A 576 15.48 -22.56 -10.14
N GLY A 577 15.13 -23.26 -9.06
CA GLY A 577 15.58 -24.63 -8.81
C GLY A 577 14.64 -25.68 -9.41
N GLN A 578 15.21 -26.76 -9.92
CA GLN A 578 14.47 -27.95 -10.38
C GLN A 578 14.93 -29.17 -9.58
N GLU A 579 14.05 -29.62 -8.67
CA GLU A 579 14.36 -30.66 -7.67
C GLU A 579 15.67 -30.41 -6.92
N LEU A 580 16.04 -29.14 -6.76
CA LEU A 580 17.33 -28.71 -6.26
C LEU A 580 17.45 -29.04 -4.77
N GLN A 581 18.55 -29.70 -4.43
CA GLN A 581 18.90 -30.06 -3.07
C GLN A 581 20.30 -29.62 -2.72
N PHE A 582 20.47 -29.24 -1.45
CA PHE A 582 21.75 -28.96 -0.83
C PHE A 582 21.80 -29.67 0.53
N ASP A 583 22.84 -30.47 0.77
CA ASP A 583 23.00 -31.28 1.99
C ASP A 583 21.76 -32.16 2.30
N ASP A 584 21.28 -32.89 1.27
CA ASP A 584 20.11 -33.79 1.31
C ASP A 584 18.76 -33.13 1.67
N LYS A 585 18.65 -31.80 1.56
CA LYS A 585 17.40 -31.05 1.74
C LYS A 585 16.97 -30.36 0.46
N TYR A 586 15.67 -30.39 0.17
CA TYR A 586 15.10 -29.57 -0.90
C TYR A 586 15.09 -28.10 -0.45
N ILE A 587 15.70 -27.23 -1.25
CA ILE A 587 15.85 -25.80 -0.91
C ILE A 587 14.95 -24.89 -1.73
N GLY A 588 14.40 -25.39 -2.84
CA GLY A 588 13.66 -24.57 -3.80
C GLY A 588 14.63 -23.83 -4.72
N ASP A 589 14.46 -22.52 -4.80
CA ASP A 589 15.30 -21.60 -5.56
C ASP A 589 16.57 -21.22 -4.76
N VAL A 590 17.59 -20.67 -5.43
CA VAL A 590 18.89 -20.41 -4.80
C VAL A 590 19.60 -19.18 -5.38
N CYS A 591 20.36 -18.44 -4.55
CA CYS A 591 21.26 -17.42 -5.06
C CYS A 591 22.58 -18.04 -5.54
N VAL A 592 23.00 -17.74 -6.76
CA VAL A 592 24.32 -18.15 -7.29
C VAL A 592 25.11 -16.92 -7.72
N ASP A 593 26.43 -17.03 -7.73
CA ASP A 593 27.29 -15.98 -8.28
C ASP A 593 27.12 -15.94 -9.80
N THR A 594 26.97 -14.74 -10.36
CA THR A 594 26.73 -14.56 -11.79
C THR A 594 27.81 -13.71 -12.44
N ARG A 595 28.05 -14.00 -13.73
CA ARG A 595 28.95 -13.22 -14.56
C ARG A 595 28.34 -13.04 -15.94
N CYS A 596 28.19 -11.79 -16.33
CA CYS A 596 27.62 -11.39 -17.60
C CYS A 596 28.73 -10.85 -18.51
N GLY A 597 28.81 -11.32 -19.76
CA GLY A 597 29.78 -10.83 -20.73
C GLY A 597 29.43 -11.26 -22.14
N ASP A 598 29.54 -10.35 -23.12
CA ASP A 598 29.28 -10.61 -24.54
C ASP A 598 27.92 -11.31 -24.83
N GLY A 599 26.87 -10.95 -24.06
CA GLY A 599 25.54 -11.57 -24.16
C GLY A 599 25.42 -12.98 -23.56
N THR A 600 26.49 -13.45 -22.91
CA THR A 600 26.56 -14.76 -22.25
C THR A 600 26.42 -14.61 -20.74
N LEU A 601 25.54 -15.40 -20.14
CA LEU A 601 25.42 -15.55 -18.70
C LEU A 601 26.22 -16.78 -18.25
N SER A 602 27.09 -16.61 -17.26
CA SER A 602 27.72 -17.71 -16.53
C SER A 602 27.34 -17.68 -15.06
N VAL A 603 27.21 -18.86 -14.47
CA VAL A 603 26.81 -19.05 -13.08
C VAL A 603 27.83 -19.91 -12.32
N ARG A 604 27.95 -19.69 -11.02
CA ARG A 604 28.80 -20.47 -10.14
C ARG A 604 28.11 -20.74 -8.80
N PHE A 605 28.00 -22.01 -8.45
CA PHE A 605 27.36 -22.48 -7.22
C PHE A 605 28.25 -22.32 -6.00
N LEU A 606 27.65 -22.39 -4.81
CA LEU A 606 28.40 -22.44 -3.56
C LEU A 606 29.30 -23.69 -3.53
N ARG A 607 30.58 -23.49 -3.22
CA ARG A 607 31.64 -24.51 -3.21
C ARG A 607 31.95 -25.13 -4.58
N ASP A 608 31.63 -24.42 -5.66
CA ASP A 608 32.10 -24.76 -7.01
C ASP A 608 33.20 -23.78 -7.44
N ASP A 609 34.29 -24.33 -7.99
CA ASP A 609 35.41 -23.53 -8.51
C ASP A 609 35.21 -23.18 -10.00
N ALA A 610 34.32 -23.89 -10.70
CA ALA A 610 34.06 -23.71 -12.13
C ALA A 610 32.91 -22.73 -12.39
N TRP A 611 33.02 -22.00 -13.50
CA TRP A 611 31.91 -21.25 -14.08
C TRP A 611 31.19 -22.11 -15.11
N HIS A 612 29.87 -22.14 -15.03
CA HIS A 612 29.01 -22.86 -15.94
C HIS A 612 28.30 -21.87 -16.84
N GLU A 613 28.29 -22.12 -18.13
CA GLU A 613 27.51 -21.33 -19.08
C GLU A 613 26.02 -21.62 -18.87
N CYS A 614 25.20 -20.58 -18.87
CA CYS A 614 23.78 -20.67 -18.55
C CYS A 614 22.97 -20.09 -19.71
N GLN A 615 22.64 -20.95 -20.66
CA GLN A 615 21.86 -20.59 -21.84
C GLN A 615 20.37 -20.57 -21.51
N GLU A 616 19.64 -19.56 -22.01
CA GLU A 616 18.22 -19.35 -21.69
C GLU A 616 17.39 -20.63 -21.88
N GLY A 617 16.63 -21.00 -20.83
CA GLY A 617 15.74 -22.17 -20.84
C GLY A 617 16.45 -23.52 -20.65
N GLU A 618 17.79 -23.56 -20.73
CA GLU A 618 18.55 -24.76 -20.39
C GLU A 618 18.68 -24.93 -18.87
N THR A 619 19.12 -26.11 -18.46
CA THR A 619 19.36 -26.42 -17.05
C THR A 619 20.84 -26.62 -16.78
N VAL A 620 21.34 -26.02 -15.72
CA VAL A 620 22.72 -26.24 -15.24
C VAL A 620 22.67 -27.13 -14.01
N THR A 621 23.43 -28.23 -14.06
CA THR A 621 23.57 -29.15 -12.93
C THR A 621 24.89 -28.83 -12.20
N PRO A 622 24.87 -28.53 -10.90
CA PRO A 622 26.10 -28.35 -10.12
C PRO A 622 26.96 -29.61 -10.13
N LEU A 623 28.29 -29.45 -10.16
CA LEU A 623 29.23 -30.57 -10.09
C LEU A 623 29.10 -31.32 -8.75
N SER A 624 29.43 -32.62 -8.76
CA SER A 624 29.18 -33.55 -7.66
C SER A 624 29.69 -33.09 -6.29
N GLY A 625 28.88 -33.26 -5.26
CA GLY A 625 29.13 -32.76 -3.89
C GLY A 625 27.85 -32.82 -3.05
N PRO A 626 27.55 -31.80 -2.22
CA PRO A 626 26.29 -31.74 -1.44
C PRO A 626 25.06 -31.46 -2.32
N TRP A 627 25.25 -31.24 -3.62
CA TRP A 627 24.23 -30.83 -4.55
C TRP A 627 23.54 -32.01 -5.27
N ARG A 628 22.22 -31.90 -5.47
CA ARG A 628 21.43 -32.70 -6.42
C ARG A 628 20.40 -31.80 -7.12
N GLY A 629 19.87 -32.25 -8.26
CA GLY A 629 18.95 -31.45 -9.08
C GLY A 629 19.71 -30.42 -9.93
N SER A 630 19.00 -29.43 -10.45
CA SER A 630 19.55 -28.41 -11.36
C SER A 630 18.92 -27.04 -11.11
N ILE A 631 19.48 -26.01 -11.73
CA ILE A 631 18.83 -24.70 -11.87
C ILE A 631 18.39 -24.49 -13.32
N VAL A 632 17.34 -23.69 -13.51
CA VAL A 632 16.87 -23.26 -14.83
C VAL A 632 17.48 -21.90 -15.15
N CYS A 633 18.09 -21.80 -16.32
CA CYS A 633 18.75 -20.59 -16.79
C CYS A 633 17.73 -19.54 -17.27
N PRO A 634 17.75 -18.33 -16.71
CA PRO A 634 16.82 -17.28 -17.08
C PRO A 634 17.24 -16.55 -18.35
N GLN A 635 16.41 -15.59 -18.77
CA GLN A 635 16.80 -14.64 -19.80
C GLN A 635 18.00 -13.82 -19.34
N TYR A 636 18.91 -13.54 -20.26
CA TYR A 636 20.09 -12.71 -19.99
C TYR A 636 19.68 -11.35 -19.39
N ALA A 637 18.63 -10.72 -19.93
CA ALA A 637 18.16 -9.42 -19.47
C ALA A 637 17.68 -9.42 -18.01
N ASP A 638 17.11 -10.51 -17.51
CA ASP A 638 16.59 -10.61 -16.13
C ASP A 638 17.69 -10.60 -15.07
N VAL A 639 18.92 -10.94 -15.46
CA VAL A 639 20.07 -11.10 -14.54
C VAL A 639 21.12 -10.03 -14.81
N CYS A 640 21.39 -9.77 -16.09
CA CYS A 640 22.52 -9.00 -16.55
C CYS A 640 22.21 -7.54 -16.90
N THR A 641 20.93 -7.16 -17.00
CA THR A 641 20.59 -5.75 -17.02
C THR A 641 20.82 -5.20 -15.61
N ALA A 642 21.63 -4.14 -15.50
CA ALA A 642 21.93 -3.54 -14.21
C ALA A 642 20.64 -3.02 -13.57
N PHE A 643 20.26 -3.62 -12.44
CA PHE A 643 19.32 -3.00 -11.53
C PHE A 643 20.01 -1.73 -10.99
N PRO A 644 19.50 -0.50 -11.24
CA PRO A 644 20.03 0.70 -10.64
C PRO A 644 20.12 0.46 -9.13
N ASN A 645 21.32 0.58 -8.60
CA ASN A 645 21.55 0.51 -7.16
C ASN A 645 21.16 1.86 -6.56
N ILE A 646 19.86 2.08 -6.50
CA ILE A 646 19.31 3.39 -6.18
C ILE A 646 19.57 3.78 -4.71
N SER A 647 19.80 2.80 -3.84
CA SER A 647 20.15 2.99 -2.43
C SER A 647 21.63 3.34 -2.18
N SER A 648 22.50 3.27 -3.19
CA SER A 648 23.95 3.49 -3.01
C SER A 648 24.40 4.95 -3.10
N HIS A 649 23.50 5.87 -3.45
CA HIS A 649 23.83 7.29 -3.54
C HIS A 649 23.52 8.01 -2.22
N PRO A 650 24.53 8.62 -1.55
CA PRO A 650 24.27 9.39 -0.35
C PRO A 650 23.40 10.60 -0.69
N ILE A 651 22.36 10.83 0.11
CA ILE A 651 21.49 12.00 -0.03
C ILE A 651 22.28 13.23 0.44
N PRO A 652 22.56 14.20 -0.45
CA PRO A 652 23.35 15.36 -0.06
C PRO A 652 22.56 16.26 0.88
N VAL A 653 23.27 16.88 1.83
CA VAL A 653 22.71 17.97 2.63
C VAL A 653 22.86 19.26 1.82
N VAL A 654 21.74 19.87 1.46
CA VAL A 654 21.68 21.08 0.64
C VAL A 654 20.82 22.12 1.37
N ASP A 655 21.04 23.40 1.08
CA ASP A 655 20.17 24.44 1.62
C ASP A 655 18.73 24.27 1.09
N PRO A 656 17.73 24.43 1.97
CA PRO A 656 16.34 24.21 1.61
C PRO A 656 15.88 25.25 0.58
N PRO A 657 15.03 24.87 -0.39
CA PRO A 657 14.47 25.82 -1.35
C PRO A 657 13.34 26.66 -0.71
N LEU A 658 13.66 27.43 0.32
CA LEU A 658 12.68 28.22 1.06
C LEU A 658 12.08 29.32 0.18
N ALA A 659 10.78 29.54 0.33
CA ALA A 659 10.06 30.62 -0.37
C ALA A 659 10.45 32.01 0.14
N ASP A 660 11.02 32.08 1.35
CA ASP A 660 11.19 33.31 2.12
C ASP A 660 12.67 33.70 2.30
N ASP A 661 13.58 33.04 1.58
CA ASP A 661 15.01 33.29 1.71
C ASP A 661 15.41 34.69 1.17
N PRO A 662 16.16 35.50 1.95
CA PRO A 662 16.54 36.87 1.58
C PRO A 662 17.37 36.99 0.30
N THR A 663 18.09 35.93 -0.07
CA THR A 663 19.00 35.89 -1.23
C THR A 663 18.25 35.96 -2.58
N SER A 664 16.93 35.73 -2.58
CA SER A 664 16.11 35.77 -3.80
C SER A 664 15.67 37.18 -4.22
N ALA A 665 15.90 38.19 -3.39
CA ALA A 665 15.47 39.57 -3.63
C ALA A 665 16.55 40.48 -4.23
N GLU A 666 17.82 40.08 -4.28
CA GLU A 666 18.92 40.97 -4.68
C GLU A 666 19.14 41.08 -6.20
N ASP A 667 18.50 40.26 -7.03
CA ASP A 667 18.66 40.35 -8.50
C ASP A 667 17.58 41.20 -9.21
N ALA A 668 16.75 41.95 -8.47
CA ALA A 668 15.61 42.70 -9.03
C ALA A 668 15.65 44.23 -8.84
N GLU A 669 16.71 44.81 -8.27
CA GLU A 669 16.90 46.27 -8.24
C GLU A 669 18.14 46.70 -9.04
N GLY A 670 17.95 46.83 -10.35
CA GLY A 670 18.89 47.54 -11.22
C GLY A 670 18.86 49.04 -10.95
N ASP A 671 19.79 49.49 -10.11
CA ASP A 671 20.57 50.73 -10.17
C ASP A 671 20.04 51.85 -11.09
N GLU A 672 19.09 52.67 -10.62
CA GLU A 672 18.92 54.03 -11.14
C GLU A 672 19.98 54.94 -10.51
N GLY A 673 21.12 55.03 -11.20
CA GLY A 673 22.25 55.87 -10.84
C GLY A 673 21.84 57.33 -10.57
N GLU A 674 22.08 57.74 -9.33
CA GLU A 674 21.93 59.10 -8.83
C GLU A 674 22.92 60.04 -9.53
N VAL A 675 22.42 60.91 -10.41
CA VAL A 675 23.22 61.94 -11.10
C VAL A 675 23.71 63.01 -10.10
N PRO A 676 25.03 63.21 -9.91
CA PRO A 676 25.51 64.23 -8.99
C PRO A 676 25.41 65.63 -9.61
N ARG A 677 24.63 66.51 -8.97
CA ARG A 677 24.58 67.96 -9.24
C ARG A 677 25.97 68.60 -9.11
N LYS A 678 26.60 68.97 -10.23
CA LYS A 678 27.76 69.88 -10.25
C LYS A 678 27.34 71.31 -9.86
N ARG A 679 27.93 71.86 -8.79
CA ARG A 679 27.94 73.30 -8.50
C ARG A 679 29.01 74.00 -9.38
N PRO A 680 28.75 75.23 -9.85
CA PRO A 680 29.67 75.95 -10.73
C PRO A 680 30.76 76.68 -9.94
N ARG A 681 31.99 76.69 -10.47
CA ARG A 681 33.00 77.69 -10.10
C ARG A 681 33.75 78.18 -11.35
N ARG A 682 33.76 79.52 -11.44
CA ARG A 682 34.64 80.45 -12.20
C ARG A 682 36.00 79.82 -12.53
N LEU A 683 36.60 80.04 -13.70
CA LEU A 683 36.82 81.29 -14.43
C LEU A 683 37.06 80.96 -15.91
#